data_AF-A0A950AHG4-F1
#
_entry.id   AF-A0A950AHG4-F1
#
_cell.length_a   1.000
_cell.length_b   1.000
_cell.length_c   1.000
_cell.angle_alpha   90.00
_cell.angle_beta   90.00
_cell.angle_gamma   90.00
#
_symmetry.space_group_name_H-M   'P 1'
#
loop_
_entity.id
_entity.type
_entity.pdbx_description
1 polymer ?
#
loop_
_entity_poly.entity_id
_entity_poly.type
_entity_poly.pdbx_seq_one_letter_code
_entity_poly.pdbx_strand_id
1 'polypeptide(L)'
;MESSTTAADVYFSPIVQQINSRGQISDATLPSNSSLAVTVTYDGGQTANYTFTGSQTGATDPAPVDVAPTLPALSYPTNTATFVPQNTTTGDASITLTGLPGGSTTLTNVVLSDEAGLAWEDPESYGRYELGLSIAYQDNNTQATITFPPYRDEAGSTMTLSYQLSSGSTEYVEDIAVPSSDHTYRSLLYPGTYPISSTPLMLSPGGSENLVTYTNSSDQKVTVDIQTLLNDAVSGTYNNFEFTAGTYQIDEVLDLQAPMILQGVGSSADVEFMFSSTSQNPSSTGLYGAINIRSSHVTLENFSISFGQSSVDLGPTNEPGTAGIIDAFDVNAYQQALVDVNVTGLTIHAAFDSLYSDKGSYGDSLDPNGYLTMPSIIMGNFDSGTIENNTVYGGTITVQFGPWTISGNTFVGSVAGTLSPGVFGVDNGHDVTIQNNTATDPSPSADGQLERFMAANWGGYNISIVGNSVSENVGVLPDDEVNATEEILPESFGVAYEGSTRATAIASSSGPYNRRILAIDSSELFGQVQGAGNWTLFILDGSHSGTAIKVTQAYESSGDTWTYFMLASPLPQGTFDFSIASSYNTFTVSGNMIDTSGTVSTALVLGSYFDDVQVNGNTFKGDQTVGTNGWFSQAIRISPGGAQISGASTLGTYNPNYYATIVSMFGVVISGNTIDDPIGGVHIWVFVGYGVPTTYGRTYTNVALNNNNF
;
A
#
# COMPACT_ATOMS: atom_id res chain seq x y z
N MET A 1 6.67 2.36 -47.76
CA MET A 1 7.52 1.37 -48.44
C MET A 1 7.69 0.24 -47.45
N GLU A 2 7.07 -0.91 -47.70
CA GLU A 2 7.23 -2.09 -46.86
C GLU A 2 8.69 -2.53 -46.91
N SER A 3 9.37 -2.42 -45.77
CA SER A 3 10.69 -2.97 -45.55
C SER A 3 10.54 -4.50 -45.52
N SER A 4 10.84 -5.17 -46.63
CA SER A 4 11.04 -6.62 -46.64
C SER A 4 12.39 -6.92 -45.99
N THR A 5 12.37 -7.19 -44.69
CA THR A 5 13.53 -7.77 -44.02
C THR A 5 13.73 -9.19 -44.58
N THR A 6 14.85 -9.38 -45.28
CA THR A 6 15.24 -10.64 -45.95
C THR A 6 16.23 -11.46 -45.12
N ALA A 7 16.48 -11.05 -43.87
CA ALA A 7 17.39 -11.69 -42.94
C ALA A 7 16.75 -11.77 -41.55
N ALA A 8 16.95 -12.91 -40.89
CA ALA A 8 16.64 -13.13 -39.49
C ALA A 8 17.91 -13.71 -38.84
N ASP A 9 18.39 -13.05 -37.80
CA ASP A 9 19.50 -13.53 -37.00
C ASP A 9 18.97 -14.45 -35.92
N VAL A 10 19.57 -15.63 -35.77
CA VAL A 10 19.19 -16.62 -34.76
C VAL A 10 20.38 -16.89 -33.86
N TYR A 11 20.22 -16.58 -32.57
CA TYR A 11 21.27 -16.74 -31.56
C TYR A 11 20.99 -17.99 -30.72
N PHE A 12 22.04 -18.77 -30.44
CA PHE A 12 21.96 -19.94 -29.56
C PHE A 12 23.09 -19.85 -28.53
N SER A 13 22.79 -20.06 -27.25
CA SER A 13 23.80 -20.30 -26.22
C SER A 13 23.96 -21.80 -26.03
N PRO A 14 25.04 -22.44 -26.52
CA PRO A 14 25.17 -23.88 -26.44
C PRO A 14 25.74 -24.28 -25.06
N ILE A 15 24.94 -24.14 -24.01
CA ILE A 15 25.19 -24.83 -22.74
C ILE A 15 24.63 -26.24 -22.91
N VAL A 16 25.51 -27.25 -22.94
CA VAL A 16 25.10 -28.66 -22.94
C VAL A 16 25.08 -29.12 -21.49
N GLN A 17 23.87 -29.32 -20.97
CA GLN A 17 23.67 -29.96 -19.67
C GLN A 17 23.98 -31.45 -19.79
N GLN A 18 25.10 -31.88 -19.21
CA GLN A 18 25.43 -33.30 -19.11
C GLN A 18 24.82 -33.85 -17.83
N ILE A 19 23.86 -34.77 -17.97
CA ILE A 19 23.29 -35.51 -16.84
C ILE A 19 24.11 -36.79 -16.67
N ASN A 20 24.86 -36.89 -15.57
CA ASN A 20 25.60 -38.12 -15.29
C ASN A 20 24.64 -39.24 -14.85
N SER A 21 25.16 -40.46 -14.75
CA SER A 21 24.38 -41.65 -14.36
C SER A 21 23.72 -41.59 -12.97
N ARG A 22 23.97 -40.53 -12.19
CA ARG A 22 23.35 -40.26 -10.88
C ARG A 22 22.36 -39.09 -10.91
N GLY A 23 22.04 -38.56 -12.10
CA GLY A 23 21.12 -37.43 -12.25
C GLY A 23 21.76 -36.06 -11.95
N GLN A 24 23.07 -35.98 -11.71
CA GLN A 24 23.74 -34.71 -11.49
C GLN A 24 23.99 -34.03 -12.84
N ILE A 25 23.55 -32.78 -12.94
CA ILE A 25 23.71 -31.94 -14.13
C ILE A 25 25.01 -31.16 -13.99
N SER A 26 25.87 -31.21 -15.00
CA SER A 26 27.01 -30.31 -15.13
C SER A 26 26.95 -29.58 -16.48
N ASP A 27 27.16 -28.28 -16.45
CA ASP A 27 27.26 -27.48 -17.66
C ASP A 27 28.59 -27.76 -18.37
N ALA A 28 28.50 -28.11 -19.65
CA ALA A 28 29.65 -28.22 -20.53
C ALA A 28 29.43 -27.34 -21.76
N THR A 29 30.47 -26.60 -22.15
CA THR A 29 30.51 -25.98 -23.48
C THR A 29 30.60 -27.08 -24.54
N LEU A 30 29.88 -26.93 -25.67
CA LEU A 30 30.02 -27.85 -26.79
C LEU A 30 31.52 -28.05 -27.13
N PRO A 31 32.02 -29.30 -27.19
CA PRO A 31 33.37 -29.56 -27.67
C PRO A 31 33.62 -28.88 -29.01
N SER A 32 34.83 -28.34 -29.23
CA SER A 32 35.18 -27.53 -30.41
C SER A 32 35.00 -28.23 -31.77
N ASN A 33 34.84 -29.56 -31.74
CA ASN A 33 34.57 -30.43 -32.89
C ASN A 33 33.09 -30.85 -33.03
N SER A 34 32.19 -30.31 -32.22
CA SER A 34 30.75 -30.61 -32.31
C SER A 34 30.13 -29.87 -33.48
N SER A 35 29.19 -30.52 -34.17
CA SER A 35 28.37 -29.88 -35.18
C SER A 35 27.00 -29.52 -34.60
N LEU A 36 26.56 -28.28 -34.78
CA LEU A 36 25.19 -27.88 -34.49
C LEU A 36 24.35 -28.00 -35.77
N ALA A 37 23.24 -28.73 -35.70
CA ALA A 37 22.25 -28.77 -36.78
C ALA A 37 21.02 -27.96 -36.35
N VAL A 38 20.60 -27.00 -37.19
CA VAL A 38 19.44 -26.14 -36.97
C VAL A 38 18.45 -26.37 -38.11
N THR A 39 17.20 -26.65 -37.78
CA THR A 39 16.09 -26.75 -38.73
C THR A 39 15.19 -25.53 -38.57
N VAL A 40 15.09 -24.70 -39.60
CA VAL A 40 14.18 -23.54 -39.65
C VAL A 40 12.94 -23.95 -40.44
N THR A 41 11.75 -23.76 -39.88
CA THR A 41 10.49 -23.99 -40.59
C THR A 41 9.85 -22.65 -40.90
N TYR A 42 9.69 -22.35 -42.18
CA TYR A 42 9.03 -21.12 -42.64
C TYR A 42 7.52 -21.28 -42.65
N ASP A 43 6.82 -20.14 -42.60
CA ASP A 43 5.38 -20.11 -42.76
C ASP A 43 4.97 -20.72 -44.11
N GLY A 44 4.07 -21.71 -44.09
CA GLY A 44 3.78 -22.58 -45.23
C GLY A 44 4.46 -23.96 -45.20
N GLY A 45 5.18 -24.29 -44.13
CA GLY A 45 5.64 -25.65 -43.82
C GLY A 45 6.92 -26.09 -44.54
N GLN A 46 7.62 -25.18 -45.23
CA GLN A 46 8.93 -25.47 -45.81
C GLN A 46 10.00 -25.47 -44.71
N THR A 47 10.84 -26.51 -44.68
CA THR A 47 11.95 -26.60 -43.74
C THR A 47 13.28 -26.40 -44.44
N ALA A 48 14.18 -25.60 -43.88
CA ALA A 48 15.59 -25.52 -44.25
C ALA A 48 16.46 -26.08 -43.12
N ASN A 49 17.46 -26.89 -43.45
CA ASN A 49 18.40 -27.47 -42.51
C ASN A 49 19.78 -26.84 -42.69
N TYR A 50 20.34 -26.31 -41.62
CA TYR A 50 21.66 -25.72 -41.56
C TYR A 50 22.54 -26.57 -40.64
N THR A 51 23.74 -26.94 -41.09
CA THR A 51 24.71 -27.66 -40.25
C THR A 51 25.96 -26.82 -40.13
N PHE A 52 26.30 -26.46 -38.91
CA PHE A 52 27.48 -25.68 -38.56
C PHE A 52 28.56 -26.66 -38.09
N THR A 53 29.51 -26.97 -38.98
CA THR A 53 30.68 -27.81 -38.66
C THR A 53 31.87 -26.95 -38.31
N GLY A 54 32.37 -27.08 -37.08
CA GLY A 54 33.51 -26.35 -36.57
C GLY A 54 33.09 -25.02 -35.94
N SER A 55 33.29 -24.89 -34.63
CA SER A 55 33.24 -23.59 -33.97
C SER A 55 34.30 -22.71 -34.63
N GLN A 56 33.91 -21.65 -35.34
CA GLN A 56 34.81 -20.53 -35.51
C GLN A 56 34.95 -19.89 -34.14
N THR A 57 36.01 -20.26 -33.41
CA THR A 57 36.51 -19.50 -32.27
C THR A 57 37.16 -18.22 -32.80
N GLY A 58 36.33 -17.34 -33.37
CA GLY A 58 36.57 -15.92 -33.46
C GLY A 58 35.53 -15.31 -32.53
N ALA A 59 35.95 -14.88 -31.35
CA ALA A 59 35.11 -14.13 -30.45
C ALA A 59 34.76 -12.79 -31.11
N THR A 60 33.74 -12.80 -31.94
CA THR A 60 32.79 -11.71 -31.96
C THR A 60 31.54 -12.32 -31.38
N ASP A 61 31.48 -12.34 -30.04
CA ASP A 61 30.21 -12.09 -29.37
C ASP A 61 29.61 -10.94 -30.19
N PRO A 62 28.50 -11.14 -30.94
CA PRO A 62 27.78 -9.99 -31.42
C PRO A 62 27.33 -9.33 -30.12
N ALA A 63 28.13 -8.37 -29.64
CA ALA A 63 27.67 -7.41 -28.67
C ALA A 63 26.28 -7.03 -29.19
N PRO A 64 25.21 -7.23 -28.40
CA PRO A 64 23.88 -6.82 -28.80
C PRO A 64 24.05 -5.45 -29.46
N VAL A 65 23.58 -5.30 -30.70
CA VAL A 65 23.56 -4.00 -31.37
C VAL A 65 22.42 -3.16 -30.76
N ASP A 66 22.22 -3.29 -29.45
CA ASP A 66 21.57 -2.31 -28.63
C ASP A 66 22.67 -1.35 -28.26
N VAL A 67 22.78 -0.29 -29.06
CA VAL A 67 23.47 0.91 -28.62
C VAL A 67 22.81 1.26 -27.29
N ALA A 68 23.53 1.05 -26.18
CA ALA A 68 23.02 1.39 -24.86
C ALA A 68 22.43 2.80 -24.94
N PRO A 69 21.19 3.01 -24.46
CA PRO A 69 20.55 4.30 -24.52
C PRO A 69 21.48 5.37 -23.96
N THR A 70 21.35 6.59 -24.48
CA THR A 70 22.09 7.71 -23.89
C THR A 70 21.46 8.00 -22.54
N LEU A 71 22.00 7.36 -21.51
CA LEU A 71 21.59 7.57 -20.13
C LEU A 71 21.73 9.06 -19.78
N PRO A 72 20.84 9.61 -18.94
CA PRO A 72 20.98 10.96 -18.47
C PRO A 72 22.38 11.13 -17.87
N ALA A 73 23.04 12.22 -18.24
CA ALA A 73 24.33 12.55 -17.65
C ALA A 73 24.08 12.83 -16.17
N LEU A 74 24.55 11.94 -15.30
CA LEU A 74 24.46 12.14 -13.87
C LEU A 74 25.64 12.97 -13.39
N SER A 75 25.34 14.00 -12.60
CA SER A 75 26.35 14.74 -11.87
C SER A 75 25.98 14.81 -10.41
N TYR A 76 26.96 14.59 -9.55
CA TYR A 76 26.89 15.13 -8.20
C TYR A 76 27.17 16.62 -8.32
N PRO A 77 26.19 17.49 -8.02
CA PRO A 77 26.41 18.91 -8.11
C PRO A 77 27.51 19.35 -7.14
N THR A 78 28.21 20.44 -7.46
CA THR A 78 29.00 21.18 -6.47
C THR A 78 28.12 22.07 -5.59
N ASN A 79 26.82 22.10 -5.88
CA ASN A 79 25.81 22.80 -5.10
C ASN A 79 25.68 22.14 -3.74
N THR A 80 25.13 22.88 -2.79
CA THR A 80 24.88 22.35 -1.45
C THR A 80 23.39 22.46 -1.19
N ALA A 81 22.71 21.31 -1.13
CA ALA A 81 21.41 21.20 -0.50
C ALA A 81 21.55 21.20 1.02
N THR A 82 20.68 21.94 1.70
CA THR A 82 20.62 21.98 3.15
C THR A 82 19.17 21.99 3.60
N PHE A 83 18.82 21.06 4.47
CA PHE A 83 17.50 21.03 5.08
C PHE A 83 17.30 22.27 5.98
N VAL A 84 16.16 22.91 5.84
CA VAL A 84 15.73 24.05 6.64
C VAL A 84 14.71 23.56 7.66
N PRO A 85 14.80 23.97 8.94
CA PRO A 85 13.79 23.59 9.93
C PRO A 85 12.37 23.85 9.44
N GLN A 86 11.50 22.88 9.69
CA GLN A 86 10.10 22.91 9.27
C GLN A 86 9.40 24.18 9.77
N ASN A 87 8.57 24.77 8.92
CA ASN A 87 7.77 25.93 9.27
C ASN A 87 6.60 25.49 10.15
N THR A 88 6.61 25.81 11.45
CA THR A 88 5.53 25.43 12.37
C THR A 88 4.20 26.14 12.11
N THR A 89 4.17 27.13 11.22
CA THR A 89 2.92 27.83 10.85
C THR A 89 2.23 27.16 9.68
N THR A 90 2.99 26.71 8.67
CA THR A 90 2.43 26.04 7.48
C THR A 90 2.53 24.52 7.56
N GLY A 91 3.42 23.99 8.40
CA GLY A 91 3.79 22.59 8.46
C GLY A 91 4.70 22.12 7.34
N ASP A 92 5.10 23.00 6.41
CA ASP A 92 5.96 22.58 5.31
C ASP A 92 7.42 22.47 5.77
N ALA A 93 8.09 21.44 5.28
CA ALA A 93 9.54 21.34 5.32
C ALA A 93 10.14 22.07 4.11
N SER A 94 11.44 22.37 4.16
CA SER A 94 12.10 22.98 3.01
C SER A 94 13.55 22.56 2.89
N ILE A 95 14.03 22.52 1.66
CA ILE A 95 15.43 22.32 1.29
C ILE A 95 15.90 23.58 0.59
N THR A 96 17.03 24.12 1.03
CA THR A 96 17.72 25.20 0.33
C THR A 96 18.84 24.63 -0.51
N LEU A 97 18.80 24.89 -1.81
CA LEU A 97 19.86 24.58 -2.76
C LEU A 97 20.65 25.85 -3.06
N THR A 98 21.95 25.84 -2.76
CA THR A 98 22.87 26.99 -2.99
C THR A 98 23.96 26.64 -4.01
N GLY A 99 24.50 27.67 -4.67
CA GLY A 99 25.59 27.50 -5.65
C GLY A 99 25.11 27.29 -7.08
N LEU A 100 23.80 27.46 -7.33
CA LEU A 100 23.23 27.36 -8.66
C LEU A 100 23.89 28.34 -9.64
N PRO A 101 24.06 27.98 -10.92
CA PRO A 101 24.59 28.90 -11.92
C PRO A 101 23.73 30.16 -12.01
N GLY A 102 24.31 31.32 -11.68
CA GLY A 102 23.59 32.59 -11.70
C GLY A 102 23.05 32.94 -13.10
N GLY A 103 21.97 33.72 -13.14
CA GLY A 103 21.28 34.11 -14.38
C GLY A 103 19.79 33.77 -14.34
N SER A 104 19.21 33.40 -15.48
CA SER A 104 17.81 32.94 -15.60
C SER A 104 17.67 31.42 -15.53
N THR A 105 18.68 30.72 -14.99
CA THR A 105 18.63 29.26 -14.79
C THR A 105 17.59 28.93 -13.72
N THR A 106 16.77 27.93 -13.97
CA THR A 106 15.76 27.41 -13.06
C THR A 106 15.94 25.90 -12.92
N LEU A 107 15.37 25.32 -11.88
CA LEU A 107 15.23 23.88 -11.73
C LEU A 107 14.08 23.38 -12.62
N THR A 108 14.21 22.17 -13.13
CA THR A 108 13.19 21.42 -13.89
C THR A 108 13.26 19.95 -13.48
N ASN A 109 12.17 19.19 -13.64
CA ASN A 109 12.10 17.77 -13.25
C ASN A 109 12.56 17.53 -11.80
N VAL A 110 12.06 18.36 -10.88
CA VAL A 110 12.46 18.28 -9.47
C VAL A 110 11.63 17.20 -8.78
N VAL A 111 12.33 16.20 -8.25
CA VAL A 111 11.71 15.11 -7.49
C VAL A 111 12.46 14.93 -6.18
N LEU A 112 11.75 15.04 -5.08
CA LEU A 112 12.23 14.66 -3.76
C LEU A 112 11.59 13.33 -3.39
N SER A 113 12.32 12.40 -2.80
CA SER A 113 11.77 11.12 -2.35
C SER A 113 12.39 10.67 -1.03
N ASP A 114 11.65 9.88 -0.27
CA ASP A 114 12.11 9.33 1.02
C ASP A 114 12.50 7.84 0.93
N GLU A 115 12.72 7.23 2.09
CA GLU A 115 13.04 5.80 2.23
C GLU A 115 11.83 4.85 2.24
N ALA A 116 10.61 5.41 2.41
CA ALA A 116 9.35 4.71 2.29
C ALA A 116 8.91 4.60 0.82
N GLY A 117 9.63 5.28 -0.09
CA GLY A 117 9.28 5.34 -1.49
C GLY A 117 8.15 6.32 -1.77
N LEU A 118 7.92 7.30 -0.88
CA LEU A 118 7.06 8.44 -1.20
C LEU A 118 7.86 9.47 -1.99
N ALA A 119 7.19 10.17 -2.91
CA ALA A 119 7.80 11.27 -3.66
C ALA A 119 6.94 12.52 -3.68
N TRP A 120 7.67 13.63 -3.76
CA TRP A 120 7.18 14.95 -4.05
C TRP A 120 7.76 15.41 -5.38
N GLU A 121 6.89 15.72 -6.32
CA GLU A 121 7.19 16.20 -7.67
C GLU A 121 6.72 17.66 -7.82
N ASP A 122 7.44 18.43 -8.63
CA ASP A 122 7.05 19.81 -9.01
C ASP A 122 6.18 19.81 -10.27
N PRO A 123 5.00 20.46 -10.28
CA PRO A 123 4.34 21.17 -9.17
C PRO A 123 3.31 20.33 -8.40
N GLU A 124 3.09 19.07 -8.79
CA GLU A 124 2.03 18.20 -8.26
C GLU A 124 2.59 16.80 -8.00
N SER A 125 2.08 16.12 -6.97
CA SER A 125 2.45 14.74 -6.64
C SER A 125 1.20 13.88 -6.56
N TYR A 126 1.24 12.68 -7.14
CA TYR A 126 0.06 11.80 -7.21
C TYR A 126 -1.16 12.48 -7.85
N GLY A 127 -0.93 13.40 -8.81
CA GLY A 127 -1.96 14.21 -9.46
C GLY A 127 -2.56 15.33 -8.58
N ARG A 128 -1.89 15.70 -7.48
CA ARG A 128 -2.40 16.62 -6.45
C ARG A 128 -1.38 17.74 -6.15
N TYR A 129 -1.80 19.00 -6.30
CA TYR A 129 -0.94 20.18 -6.13
C TYR A 129 -0.56 20.44 -4.66
N GLU A 130 -1.49 20.21 -3.75
CA GLU A 130 -1.27 20.36 -2.31
C GLU A 130 -0.28 19.36 -1.74
N LEU A 131 0.01 18.29 -2.48
CA LEU A 131 1.02 17.29 -2.14
C LEU A 131 2.35 17.55 -2.85
N GLY A 132 2.40 18.50 -3.78
CA GLY A 132 3.54 18.79 -4.63
C GLY A 132 4.66 19.60 -3.98
N LEU A 133 5.74 19.74 -4.72
CA LEU A 133 6.81 20.70 -4.41
C LEU A 133 6.40 22.12 -4.80
N SER A 134 6.92 23.10 -4.07
CA SER A 134 6.97 24.49 -4.54
C SER A 134 8.39 25.03 -4.51
N ILE A 135 8.76 25.79 -5.53
CA ILE A 135 10.14 26.28 -5.70
C ILE A 135 10.16 27.80 -5.73
N ALA A 136 10.89 28.39 -4.78
CA ALA A 136 11.13 29.82 -4.69
C ALA A 136 12.61 30.15 -4.96
N TYR A 137 12.90 31.15 -5.78
CA TYR A 137 14.26 31.57 -6.12
C TYR A 137 14.62 32.90 -5.42
N GLN A 138 15.88 33.05 -5.01
CA GLN A 138 16.40 34.36 -4.58
C GLN A 138 16.79 35.23 -5.78
N ASP A 139 16.96 36.54 -5.54
CA ASP A 139 17.41 37.52 -6.54
C ASP A 139 18.70 37.05 -7.22
N ASN A 140 18.62 36.71 -8.53
CA ASN A 140 19.66 36.17 -9.43
C ASN A 140 19.70 34.63 -9.66
N ASN A 141 18.77 33.87 -9.07
CA ASN A 141 18.63 32.41 -9.18
C ASN A 141 19.87 31.59 -8.76
N THR A 142 20.79 32.14 -7.96
CA THR A 142 21.92 31.37 -7.41
C THR A 142 21.54 30.49 -6.21
N GLN A 143 20.30 30.64 -5.74
CA GLN A 143 19.71 29.88 -4.66
C GLN A 143 18.23 29.60 -4.95
N ALA A 144 17.80 28.37 -4.65
CA ALA A 144 16.41 27.94 -4.67
C ALA A 144 16.03 27.36 -3.32
N THR A 145 14.81 27.63 -2.87
CA THR A 145 14.16 26.98 -1.74
C THR A 145 13.07 26.08 -2.30
N ILE A 146 13.17 24.79 -2.04
CA ILE A 146 12.21 23.76 -2.39
C ILE A 146 11.39 23.46 -1.14
N THR A 147 10.11 23.75 -1.15
CA THR A 147 9.20 23.55 -0.02
C THR A 147 8.27 22.39 -0.32
N PHE A 148 8.00 21.55 0.68
CA PHE A 148 7.18 20.36 0.53
C PHE A 148 6.41 20.02 1.82
N PRO A 149 5.20 19.43 1.71
CA PRO A 149 4.42 18.98 2.85
C PRO A 149 4.87 17.56 3.28
N PRO A 150 5.46 17.35 4.46
CA PRO A 150 5.87 16.02 4.89
C PRO A 150 4.67 15.07 5.03
N TYR A 151 4.77 13.85 4.49
CA TYR A 151 3.72 12.83 4.63
C TYR A 151 3.87 12.02 5.92
N ARG A 152 5.09 11.95 6.45
CA ARG A 152 5.47 11.22 7.68
C ARG A 152 6.51 12.03 8.47
N ASP A 153 6.88 11.51 9.64
CA ASP A 153 8.06 12.01 10.36
C ASP A 153 9.33 11.56 9.62
N GLU A 154 10.08 12.52 9.06
CA GLU A 154 11.34 12.27 8.35
C GLU A 154 12.57 12.49 9.23
N ALA A 155 12.41 12.80 10.53
CA ALA A 155 13.54 13.05 11.39
C ALA A 155 14.48 11.83 11.48
N GLY A 156 15.74 12.03 11.11
CA GLY A 156 16.77 11.00 11.08
C GLY A 156 16.83 10.21 9.77
N SER A 157 15.91 10.44 8.82
CA SER A 157 15.93 9.81 7.51
C SER A 157 16.90 10.49 6.54
N THR A 158 17.10 9.86 5.39
CA THR A 158 17.80 10.44 4.24
C THR A 158 16.86 10.51 3.07
N MET A 159 16.62 11.71 2.56
CA MET A 159 15.83 11.93 1.34
C MET A 159 16.75 12.02 0.13
N THR A 160 16.26 11.63 -1.04
CA THR A 160 16.95 11.79 -2.32
C THR A 160 16.28 12.90 -3.12
N LEU A 161 17.02 13.95 -3.44
CA LEU A 161 16.60 15.01 -4.34
C LEU A 161 17.22 14.79 -5.72
N SER A 162 16.39 14.72 -6.76
CA SER A 162 16.80 14.80 -8.16
C SER A 162 16.29 16.08 -8.80
N TYR A 163 17.06 16.66 -9.71
CA TYR A 163 16.65 17.82 -10.50
C TYR A 163 17.53 18.02 -11.74
N GLN A 164 16.99 18.74 -12.72
CA GLN A 164 17.74 19.28 -13.87
C GLN A 164 17.84 20.79 -13.80
N LEU A 165 18.85 21.35 -14.45
CA LEU A 165 18.94 22.79 -14.71
C LEU A 165 18.32 23.08 -16.07
N SER A 166 17.49 24.12 -16.19
CA SER A 166 16.83 24.51 -17.43
C SER A 166 17.76 24.83 -18.62
N SER A 167 19.07 24.95 -18.36
CA SER A 167 20.11 25.18 -19.35
C SER A 167 20.80 23.92 -19.87
N GLY A 168 20.48 22.73 -19.34
CA GLY A 168 21.15 21.48 -19.69
C GLY A 168 20.25 20.24 -19.55
N SER A 169 20.82 19.08 -19.86
CA SER A 169 20.17 17.77 -19.77
C SER A 169 20.81 16.86 -18.71
N THR A 170 21.63 17.45 -17.83
CA THR A 170 22.29 16.75 -16.73
C THR A 170 21.32 16.63 -15.57
N GLU A 171 21.09 15.40 -15.12
CA GLU A 171 20.37 15.10 -13.90
C GLU A 171 21.33 15.22 -12.72
N TYR A 172 20.94 16.00 -11.72
CA TYR A 172 21.67 16.16 -10.48
C TYR A 172 20.98 15.37 -9.38
N VAL A 173 21.76 14.72 -8.53
CA VAL A 173 21.24 13.90 -7.43
C VAL A 173 21.97 14.24 -6.15
N GLU A 174 21.23 14.52 -5.09
CA GLU A 174 21.74 14.81 -3.75
C GLU A 174 21.00 13.99 -2.69
N ASP A 175 21.76 13.39 -1.77
CA ASP A 175 21.19 12.78 -0.56
C ASP A 175 21.20 13.83 0.56
N ILE A 176 20.05 13.98 1.22
CA ILE A 176 19.81 15.04 2.20
C ILE A 176 19.41 14.39 3.51
N ALA A 177 20.24 14.55 4.54
CA ALA A 177 19.88 14.15 5.89
C ALA A 177 18.80 15.09 6.45
N VAL A 178 17.75 14.52 7.03
CA VAL A 178 16.63 15.29 7.59
C VAL A 178 16.76 15.34 9.11
N PRO A 179 17.11 16.50 9.71
CA PRO A 179 17.27 16.61 11.16
C PRO A 179 15.94 16.64 11.91
N SER A 180 14.87 17.10 11.26
CA SER A 180 13.53 17.27 11.86
C SER A 180 12.47 17.44 10.78
N SER A 181 11.36 16.71 10.86
CA SER A 181 10.19 16.91 10.01
C SER A 181 9.02 16.20 10.66
N ASP A 182 7.91 16.86 10.92
CA ASP A 182 6.77 16.28 11.61
C ASP A 182 5.48 16.56 10.82
N HIS A 183 4.94 15.52 10.18
CA HIS A 183 3.73 15.60 9.37
C HIS A 183 2.50 16.13 10.14
N THR A 184 2.50 16.07 11.48
CA THR A 184 1.39 16.57 12.31
C THR A 184 1.29 18.09 12.34
N TYR A 185 2.35 18.82 11.92
CA TYR A 185 2.31 20.28 11.80
C TYR A 185 1.68 20.79 10.49
N ARG A 186 1.33 19.90 9.52
CA ARG A 186 0.70 20.30 8.25
C ARG A 186 -0.52 21.20 8.52
N SER A 187 -0.38 22.48 8.18
CA SER A 187 -1.39 23.48 8.53
C SER A 187 -2.53 23.49 7.53
N LEU A 188 -3.70 23.85 8.03
CA LEU A 188 -4.90 24.17 7.27
C LEU A 188 -4.59 25.08 6.08
N LEU A 189 -5.16 24.79 4.90
CA LEU A 189 -5.31 25.78 3.81
C LEU A 189 -6.20 26.98 4.24
N TYR A 190 -6.78 26.94 5.44
CA TYR A 190 -7.40 28.06 6.13
C TYR A 190 -6.61 28.40 7.41
N PRO A 191 -5.61 29.30 7.36
CA PRO A 191 -4.73 29.65 8.48
C PRO A 191 -5.40 30.43 9.62
N GLY A 192 -6.72 30.32 9.77
CA GLY A 192 -7.38 30.57 11.04
C GLY A 192 -6.99 29.44 11.98
N THR A 193 -5.85 29.60 12.67
CA THR A 193 -5.53 28.85 13.89
C THR A 193 -6.63 29.18 14.91
N TYR A 194 -7.77 28.51 14.81
CA TYR A 194 -8.78 28.56 15.84
C TYR A 194 -8.34 27.52 16.87
N PRO A 195 -7.70 27.94 17.98
CA PRO A 195 -7.39 26.99 19.03
C PRO A 195 -8.68 26.27 19.40
N ILE A 196 -8.62 24.95 19.51
CA ILE A 196 -9.75 24.16 20.00
C ILE A 196 -10.15 24.74 21.36
N SER A 197 -11.43 25.09 21.52
CA SER A 197 -11.94 25.61 22.77
C SER A 197 -11.64 24.60 23.88
N SER A 198 -10.97 25.07 24.93
CA SER A 198 -10.67 24.21 26.09
C SER A 198 -11.91 23.78 26.87
N THR A 199 -13.06 24.42 26.67
CA THR A 199 -14.34 24.06 27.30
C THR A 199 -15.33 23.61 26.23
N PRO A 200 -15.88 22.40 26.32
CA PRO A 200 -16.87 21.93 25.37
C PRO A 200 -18.20 22.69 25.46
N LEU A 201 -18.85 22.85 24.32
CA LEU A 201 -20.24 23.26 24.23
C LEU A 201 -21.12 22.04 24.49
N MET A 202 -21.81 22.02 25.63
CA MET A 202 -22.70 20.92 25.98
C MET A 202 -23.94 20.90 25.09
N LEU A 203 -24.14 19.81 24.35
CA LEU A 203 -25.27 19.59 23.47
C LEU A 203 -26.23 18.59 24.12
N SER A 204 -27.52 18.88 24.15
CA SER A 204 -28.58 17.93 24.52
C SER A 204 -29.51 17.66 23.34
N PRO A 205 -30.19 16.49 23.28
CA PRO A 205 -31.13 16.22 22.19
C PRO A 205 -32.24 17.27 22.12
N GLY A 206 -32.55 17.75 20.92
CA GLY A 206 -33.56 18.79 20.66
C GLY A 206 -35.00 18.27 20.65
N GLY A 207 -35.20 16.94 20.69
CA GLY A 207 -36.51 16.30 20.70
C GLY A 207 -37.14 16.11 19.31
N SER A 208 -36.39 16.36 18.24
CA SER A 208 -36.74 16.04 16.85
C SER A 208 -35.45 15.75 16.07
N GLU A 209 -35.58 15.14 14.89
CA GLU A 209 -34.46 14.84 14.00
C GLU A 209 -33.60 16.11 13.73
N ASN A 210 -32.29 15.92 13.70
CA ASN A 210 -31.21 16.90 13.51
C ASN A 210 -31.12 18.03 14.54
N LEU A 211 -32.08 18.16 15.46
CA LEU A 211 -32.07 19.26 16.41
C LEU A 211 -31.23 18.93 17.65
N VAL A 212 -30.31 19.84 17.98
CA VAL A 212 -29.58 19.88 19.24
C VAL A 212 -29.93 21.14 20.01
N THR A 213 -29.75 21.10 21.33
CA THR A 213 -29.98 22.24 22.21
C THR A 213 -28.77 22.50 23.10
N TYR A 214 -28.33 23.75 23.17
CA TYR A 214 -27.19 24.18 23.98
C TYR A 214 -27.48 25.51 24.69
N THR A 215 -26.61 25.90 25.63
CA THR A 215 -26.65 27.24 26.26
C THR A 215 -25.52 28.09 25.69
N ASN A 216 -25.85 29.20 25.05
CA ASN A 216 -24.86 30.09 24.44
C ASN A 216 -24.14 30.98 25.47
N SER A 217 -23.17 31.76 25.02
CA SER A 217 -22.40 32.70 25.86
C SER A 217 -23.23 33.80 26.54
N SER A 218 -24.50 33.98 26.15
CA SER A 218 -25.46 34.90 26.77
C SER A 218 -26.43 34.20 27.74
N ASP A 219 -26.13 32.96 28.13
CA ASP A 219 -26.96 32.13 29.02
C ASP A 219 -28.37 31.86 28.46
N GLN A 220 -28.49 31.83 27.12
CA GLN A 220 -29.75 31.52 26.43
C GLN A 220 -29.72 30.09 25.92
N LYS A 221 -30.81 29.37 26.18
CA LYS A 221 -31.04 28.05 25.58
C LYS A 221 -31.40 28.22 24.10
N VAL A 222 -30.57 27.66 23.22
CA VAL A 222 -30.71 27.72 21.77
C VAL A 222 -30.92 26.31 21.24
N THR A 223 -31.98 26.10 20.47
CA THR A 223 -32.21 24.86 19.72
C THR A 223 -31.97 25.13 18.25
N VAL A 224 -31.11 24.33 17.63
CA VAL A 224 -30.62 24.53 16.28
C VAL A 224 -30.38 23.17 15.64
N ASP A 225 -30.41 23.16 14.32
CA ASP A 225 -29.95 22.06 13.49
C ASP A 225 -28.45 21.76 13.73
N ILE A 226 -28.09 20.49 13.86
CA ILE A 226 -26.74 20.08 14.26
C ILE A 226 -25.71 20.44 13.19
N GLN A 227 -25.99 20.20 11.90
CA GLN A 227 -25.05 20.56 10.84
C GLN A 227 -24.84 22.07 10.77
N THR A 228 -25.91 22.85 10.98
CA THR A 228 -25.80 24.32 11.10
C THR A 228 -24.85 24.73 12.22
N LEU A 229 -24.90 24.06 13.38
CA LEU A 229 -24.00 24.34 14.49
C LEU A 229 -22.56 23.89 14.22
N LEU A 230 -22.36 22.75 13.56
CA LEU A 230 -21.03 22.28 13.15
C LEU A 230 -20.38 23.23 12.12
N ASN A 231 -21.17 23.79 11.21
CA ASN A 231 -20.71 24.80 10.24
C ASN A 231 -20.21 26.10 10.92
N ASP A 232 -20.68 26.43 12.13
CA ASP A 232 -20.17 27.57 12.90
C ASP A 232 -18.71 27.37 13.34
N ALA A 233 -18.19 26.13 13.35
CA ALA A 233 -16.78 25.83 13.63
C ALA A 233 -15.83 26.42 12.59
N VAL A 234 -16.26 26.53 11.33
CA VAL A 234 -15.48 27.17 10.25
C VAL A 234 -15.20 28.64 10.56
N SER A 235 -16.11 29.31 11.28
CA SER A 235 -15.92 30.69 11.73
C SER A 235 -15.09 30.84 13.01
N GLY A 236 -14.77 29.70 13.66
CA GLY A 236 -14.07 29.65 14.95
C GLY A 236 -14.95 29.93 16.17
N THR A 237 -16.28 29.94 16.02
CA THR A 237 -17.19 30.29 17.12
C THR A 237 -17.28 29.16 18.16
N TYR A 238 -17.45 27.92 17.69
CA TYR A 238 -17.47 26.71 18.52
C TYR A 238 -16.76 25.59 17.76
N ASN A 239 -15.80 24.91 18.38
CA ASN A 239 -15.04 23.80 17.78
C ASN A 239 -14.73 22.67 18.78
N ASN A 240 -15.45 22.65 19.90
CA ASN A 240 -15.41 21.56 20.87
C ASN A 240 -16.84 21.36 21.38
N PHE A 241 -17.43 20.21 21.08
CA PHE A 241 -18.83 19.88 21.32
C PHE A 241 -18.91 18.61 22.17
N GLU A 242 -19.75 18.60 23.19
CA GLU A 242 -19.97 17.41 24.04
C GLU A 242 -21.45 17.01 24.06
N PHE A 243 -21.77 15.84 23.51
CA PHE A 243 -23.07 15.22 23.63
C PHE A 243 -23.31 14.77 25.07
N THR A 244 -24.30 15.37 25.73
CA THR A 244 -24.85 14.87 26.99
C THR A 244 -25.60 13.54 26.77
N ALA A 245 -25.94 12.83 27.85
CA ALA A 245 -26.66 11.57 27.73
C ALA A 245 -28.01 11.73 27.01
N GLY A 246 -28.28 10.83 26.06
CA GLY A 246 -29.49 10.78 25.24
C GLY A 246 -29.24 10.25 23.83
N THR A 247 -30.32 10.03 23.09
CA THR A 247 -30.29 9.66 21.67
C THR A 247 -30.49 10.91 20.81
N TYR A 248 -29.58 11.12 19.87
CA TYR A 248 -29.55 12.20 18.90
C TYR A 248 -29.94 11.60 17.55
N GLN A 249 -31.17 11.84 17.14
CA GLN A 249 -31.68 11.32 15.87
C GLN A 249 -31.22 12.23 14.73
N ILE A 250 -30.44 11.69 13.81
CA ILE A 250 -29.86 12.44 12.68
C ILE A 250 -30.33 11.80 11.37
N ASP A 251 -31.05 12.51 10.51
CA ASP A 251 -31.49 12.01 9.20
C ASP A 251 -30.63 12.54 8.03
N GLU A 252 -29.56 13.28 8.36
CA GLU A 252 -28.62 13.89 7.42
C GLU A 252 -27.17 13.44 7.65
N VAL A 253 -26.31 13.72 6.68
CA VAL A 253 -24.86 13.48 6.81
C VAL A 253 -24.25 14.57 7.67
N LEU A 254 -23.42 14.19 8.65
CA LEU A 254 -22.62 15.14 9.42
C LEU A 254 -21.31 15.44 8.68
N ASP A 255 -21.12 16.67 8.21
CA ASP A 255 -19.95 17.11 7.46
C ASP A 255 -19.04 18.02 8.30
N LEU A 256 -17.83 17.54 8.60
CA LEU A 256 -16.87 18.17 9.50
C LEU A 256 -15.80 18.92 8.69
N GLN A 257 -16.11 20.17 8.33
CA GLN A 257 -15.28 21.01 7.45
C GLN A 257 -14.21 21.85 8.18
N ALA A 258 -14.08 21.72 9.50
CA ALA A 258 -13.14 22.49 10.32
C ALA A 258 -12.52 21.61 11.42
N PRO A 259 -11.34 21.98 11.95
CA PRO A 259 -10.79 21.36 13.15
C PRO A 259 -11.80 21.40 14.29
N MET A 260 -12.09 20.24 14.89
CA MET A 260 -13.04 20.18 15.99
C MET A 260 -12.90 18.92 16.82
N ILE A 261 -13.40 19.00 18.05
CA ILE A 261 -13.68 17.83 18.89
C ILE A 261 -15.19 17.65 18.93
N LEU A 262 -15.66 16.48 18.51
CA LEU A 262 -17.01 16.00 18.74
C LEU A 262 -16.91 14.84 19.73
N GLN A 263 -17.38 15.07 20.96
CA GLN A 263 -17.25 14.09 22.04
C GLN A 263 -18.59 13.80 22.72
N GLY A 264 -18.66 12.76 23.55
CA GLY A 264 -19.82 12.45 24.36
C GLY A 264 -19.49 11.95 25.76
N VAL A 265 -20.53 11.74 26.56
CA VAL A 265 -20.44 11.17 27.92
C VAL A 265 -20.39 9.62 27.91
N GLY A 266 -19.63 9.05 26.97
CA GLY A 266 -19.55 7.61 26.69
C GLY A 266 -20.77 7.09 25.91
N SER A 267 -21.02 5.78 25.99
CA SER A 267 -22.15 5.12 25.31
C SER A 267 -23.54 5.54 25.79
N SER A 268 -23.63 6.47 26.74
CA SER A 268 -24.90 7.09 27.13
C SER A 268 -25.34 8.23 26.19
N ALA A 269 -24.43 8.71 25.33
CA ALA A 269 -24.74 9.55 24.18
C ALA A 269 -24.72 8.69 22.92
N ASP A 270 -25.85 8.60 22.23
CA ASP A 270 -26.03 7.77 21.03
C ASP A 270 -26.46 8.65 19.86
N VAL A 271 -25.65 8.71 18.82
CA VAL A 271 -25.95 9.36 17.55
C VAL A 271 -26.59 8.30 16.64
N GLU A 272 -27.92 8.32 16.60
CA GLU A 272 -28.74 7.36 15.85
C GLU A 272 -29.08 7.95 14.48
N PHE A 273 -28.49 7.39 13.42
CA PHE A 273 -28.78 7.81 12.05
C PHE A 273 -30.09 7.20 11.54
N MET A 274 -31.00 8.07 11.12
CA MET A 274 -32.38 7.78 10.72
C MET A 274 -32.59 7.83 9.20
N PHE A 275 -31.54 7.54 8.41
CA PHE A 275 -31.60 7.60 6.96
C PHE A 275 -32.79 6.80 6.41
N SER A 276 -33.59 7.45 5.54
CA SER A 276 -34.65 6.74 4.83
C SER A 276 -34.02 5.70 3.90
N SER A 277 -34.61 4.49 3.82
CA SER A 277 -34.10 3.33 3.05
C SER A 277 -34.03 3.51 1.52
N THR A 278 -34.06 4.74 1.02
CA THR A 278 -33.88 5.11 -0.39
C THR A 278 -32.76 6.13 -0.45
N SER A 279 -31.60 5.68 -0.95
CA SER A 279 -30.35 6.42 -1.16
C SER A 279 -30.37 7.88 -0.73
N GLN A 280 -29.52 8.25 0.23
CA GLN A 280 -28.91 9.58 0.21
C GLN A 280 -28.18 9.63 -1.13
N ASN A 281 -28.80 10.08 -2.23
CA ASN A 281 -28.19 10.00 -3.55
C ASN A 281 -26.96 10.91 -3.56
N PRO A 282 -25.75 10.38 -3.33
CA PRO A 282 -24.59 11.19 -2.95
C PRO A 282 -23.94 11.79 -4.20
N SER A 283 -24.42 11.41 -5.39
CA SER A 283 -23.79 11.76 -6.67
C SER A 283 -23.79 13.27 -6.96
N SER A 284 -24.59 14.07 -6.27
CA SER A 284 -24.57 15.54 -6.43
C SER A 284 -23.72 16.28 -5.41
N THR A 285 -23.41 15.69 -4.24
CA THR A 285 -22.66 16.34 -3.17
C THR A 285 -21.26 15.77 -2.97
N GLY A 286 -21.00 14.54 -3.47
CA GLY A 286 -19.74 13.85 -3.23
C GLY A 286 -19.47 13.53 -1.76
N LEU A 287 -20.52 13.53 -0.93
CA LEU A 287 -20.46 13.19 0.50
C LEU A 287 -20.87 11.72 0.64
N TYR A 288 -19.94 10.89 1.13
CA TYR A 288 -20.18 9.47 1.39
C TYR A 288 -20.09 9.22 2.89
N GLY A 289 -20.90 8.29 3.40
CA GLY A 289 -20.88 7.98 4.82
C GLY A 289 -21.83 8.81 5.69
N ALA A 290 -21.88 8.48 6.98
CA ALA A 290 -22.77 9.11 7.96
C ALA A 290 -22.11 10.34 8.61
N ILE A 291 -20.80 10.23 8.86
CA ILE A 291 -19.92 11.31 9.33
C ILE A 291 -18.79 11.47 8.31
N ASN A 292 -18.76 12.59 7.61
CA ASN A 292 -17.69 12.98 6.70
C ASN A 292 -16.66 13.86 7.41
N ILE A 293 -15.40 13.44 7.41
CA ILE A 293 -14.28 14.23 7.91
C ILE A 293 -13.63 14.94 6.72
N ARG A 294 -13.66 16.28 6.70
CA ARG A 294 -13.09 17.11 5.63
C ARG A 294 -12.05 18.11 6.13
N SER A 295 -11.55 17.88 7.34
CA SER A 295 -10.54 18.73 7.98
C SER A 295 -9.57 17.90 8.79
N SER A 296 -8.32 18.36 8.82
CA SER A 296 -7.32 17.90 9.79
C SER A 296 -7.70 18.29 11.22
N HIS A 297 -7.11 17.64 12.21
CA HIS A 297 -7.32 17.90 13.64
C HIS A 297 -8.78 17.74 14.06
N VAL A 298 -9.40 16.65 13.59
CA VAL A 298 -10.74 16.23 13.99
C VAL A 298 -10.64 15.09 14.97
N THR A 299 -11.31 15.23 16.12
CA THR A 299 -11.44 14.17 17.12
C THR A 299 -12.89 13.77 17.27
N LEU A 300 -13.19 12.49 17.11
CA LEU A 300 -14.45 11.85 17.47
C LEU A 300 -14.22 11.00 18.71
N GLU A 301 -14.88 11.30 19.84
CA GLU A 301 -14.52 10.70 21.12
C GLU A 301 -15.72 10.32 22.03
N ASN A 302 -15.73 9.12 22.59
CA ASN A 302 -16.62 8.72 23.71
C ASN A 302 -18.14 8.89 23.43
N PHE A 303 -18.65 8.46 22.27
CA PHE A 303 -20.11 8.33 22.04
C PHE A 303 -20.43 7.06 21.22
N SER A 304 -21.71 6.71 21.13
CA SER A 304 -22.19 5.61 20.30
C SER A 304 -22.70 6.11 18.95
N ILE A 305 -22.49 5.32 17.91
CA ILE A 305 -23.07 5.51 16.59
C ILE A 305 -23.93 4.29 16.27
N SER A 306 -25.18 4.53 15.90
CA SER A 306 -26.14 3.49 15.56
C SER A 306 -27.03 3.92 14.40
N PHE A 307 -27.85 2.99 13.90
CA PHE A 307 -28.80 3.25 12.82
C PHE A 307 -30.20 2.82 13.24
N GLY A 308 -31.19 3.67 13.00
CA GLY A 308 -32.60 3.36 13.25
C GLY A 308 -33.19 2.33 12.27
N GLN A 309 -32.46 2.02 11.19
CA GLN A 309 -32.78 0.97 10.22
C GLN A 309 -31.68 -0.09 10.23
N SER A 310 -32.07 -1.35 10.01
CA SER A 310 -31.10 -2.45 9.89
C SER A 310 -30.32 -2.44 8.57
N SER A 311 -30.78 -1.65 7.59
CA SER A 311 -30.24 -1.57 6.23
C SER A 311 -30.13 -0.12 5.81
N VAL A 312 -28.96 0.27 5.30
CA VAL A 312 -28.60 1.65 4.97
C VAL A 312 -27.88 1.68 3.63
N ASP A 313 -27.96 2.80 2.94
CA ASP A 313 -27.21 3.12 1.72
C ASP A 313 -26.43 4.42 1.96
N LEU A 314 -25.10 4.33 2.06
CA LEU A 314 -24.20 5.49 2.24
C LEU A 314 -23.35 5.79 1.00
N GLY A 315 -23.38 4.91 -0.01
CA GLY A 315 -22.44 4.92 -1.12
C GLY A 315 -23.04 5.40 -2.44
N PRO A 316 -22.21 5.62 -3.46
CA PRO A 316 -22.71 5.77 -4.80
C PRO A 316 -23.28 4.42 -5.26
N THR A 317 -24.43 4.42 -5.91
CA THR A 317 -25.18 3.21 -6.28
C THR A 317 -24.42 2.18 -7.15
N ASN A 318 -23.21 2.51 -7.63
CA ASN A 318 -22.42 1.75 -8.58
C ASN A 318 -21.05 1.29 -8.05
N GLU A 319 -20.62 1.71 -6.86
CA GLU A 319 -19.33 1.28 -6.28
C GLU A 319 -19.52 0.86 -4.82
N PRO A 320 -19.85 -0.43 -4.59
CA PRO A 320 -20.10 -0.93 -3.25
C PRO A 320 -18.83 -0.92 -2.39
N GLY A 321 -18.95 -0.63 -1.09
CA GLY A 321 -17.83 -0.63 -0.14
C GLY A 321 -16.91 0.60 -0.21
N THR A 322 -17.28 1.65 -0.96
CA THR A 322 -16.52 2.91 -1.02
C THR A 322 -16.91 3.93 0.05
N ALA A 323 -17.86 3.61 0.92
CA ALA A 323 -18.39 4.53 1.92
C ALA A 323 -18.38 3.90 3.33
N GLY A 324 -17.82 4.62 4.31
CA GLY A 324 -17.78 4.20 5.71
C GLY A 324 -18.85 4.88 6.57
N ILE A 325 -19.13 4.37 7.78
CA ILE A 325 -19.94 5.12 8.77
C ILE A 325 -19.22 6.44 9.09
N ILE A 326 -17.94 6.34 9.40
CA ILE A 326 -17.00 7.46 9.48
C ILE A 326 -16.14 7.41 8.23
N ASP A 327 -16.16 8.49 7.47
CA ASP A 327 -15.55 8.53 6.15
C ASP A 327 -14.71 9.79 5.98
N ALA A 328 -13.47 9.62 5.56
CA ALA A 328 -12.59 10.69 5.11
C ALA A 328 -12.24 10.59 3.63
N PHE A 329 -12.81 9.62 2.89
CA PHE A 329 -12.54 9.35 1.50
C PHE A 329 -13.46 10.18 0.58
N ASP A 330 -12.91 11.21 -0.06
CA ASP A 330 -13.58 11.90 -1.18
C ASP A 330 -13.18 11.26 -2.51
N VAL A 331 -14.16 10.79 -3.28
CA VAL A 331 -13.95 10.28 -4.65
C VAL A 331 -13.54 11.39 -5.62
N ASN A 332 -13.76 12.66 -5.26
CA ASN A 332 -13.29 13.79 -6.04
C ASN A 332 -11.85 14.07 -5.61
N ALA A 333 -10.91 13.97 -6.55
CA ALA A 333 -9.46 14.12 -6.37
C ALA A 333 -8.96 15.49 -5.82
N TYR A 334 -9.85 16.28 -5.20
CA TYR A 334 -9.59 17.63 -4.70
C TYR A 334 -9.57 17.72 -3.17
N GLN A 335 -9.90 16.65 -2.44
CA GLN A 335 -9.77 16.66 -0.99
C GLN A 335 -8.31 16.58 -0.58
N GLN A 336 -7.91 17.42 0.37
CA GLN A 336 -6.56 17.46 0.93
C GLN A 336 -6.31 16.26 1.85
N ALA A 337 -5.04 15.86 1.96
CA ALA A 337 -4.62 14.86 2.94
C ALA A 337 -4.88 15.39 4.35
N LEU A 338 -5.59 14.61 5.16
CA LEU A 338 -5.98 14.98 6.51
C LEU A 338 -4.90 14.54 7.51
N VAL A 339 -4.61 15.37 8.50
CA VAL A 339 -3.68 15.02 9.57
C VAL A 339 -4.35 15.06 10.91
N ASP A 340 -3.84 14.25 11.85
CA ASP A 340 -4.30 14.25 13.23
C ASP A 340 -5.83 14.00 13.32
N VAL A 341 -6.30 12.99 12.57
CA VAL A 341 -7.67 12.48 12.66
C VAL A 341 -7.73 11.42 13.75
N ASN A 342 -8.49 11.67 14.80
CA ASN A 342 -8.54 10.83 15.99
C ASN A 342 -9.94 10.25 16.19
N VAL A 343 -10.07 8.93 16.22
CA VAL A 343 -11.33 8.23 16.48
C VAL A 343 -11.17 7.36 17.71
N THR A 344 -11.70 7.78 18.86
CA THR A 344 -11.36 7.19 20.15
C THR A 344 -12.57 6.86 21.02
N GLY A 345 -12.55 5.69 21.68
CA GLY A 345 -13.56 5.34 22.68
C GLY A 345 -14.99 5.27 22.14
N LEU A 346 -15.19 5.15 20.82
CA LEU A 346 -16.51 5.05 20.23
C LEU A 346 -17.10 3.65 20.40
N THR A 347 -18.44 3.57 20.39
CA THR A 347 -19.16 2.31 20.17
C THR A 347 -19.87 2.40 18.83
N ILE A 348 -19.48 1.58 17.85
CA ILE A 348 -19.98 1.67 16.48
C ILE A 348 -20.81 0.42 16.19
N HIS A 349 -22.09 0.62 15.88
CA HIS A 349 -22.98 -0.43 15.40
C HIS A 349 -23.17 -0.28 13.90
N ALA A 350 -22.55 -1.15 13.11
CA ALA A 350 -22.76 -1.13 11.67
C ALA A 350 -24.17 -1.59 11.29
N ALA A 351 -24.59 -1.22 10.08
CA ALA A 351 -25.82 -1.72 9.46
C ALA A 351 -25.47 -2.56 8.22
N PHE A 352 -26.48 -3.23 7.66
CA PHE A 352 -26.36 -3.91 6.36
C PHE A 352 -26.25 -2.87 5.23
N ASP A 353 -25.28 -3.03 4.33
CA ASP A 353 -25.13 -2.20 3.13
C ASP A 353 -26.11 -2.64 2.04
N SER A 354 -27.18 -1.87 1.84
CA SER A 354 -28.25 -2.20 0.90
C SER A 354 -27.82 -2.21 -0.58
N LEU A 355 -26.69 -1.58 -0.92
CA LEU A 355 -26.14 -1.59 -2.28
C LEU A 355 -25.68 -3.00 -2.71
N TYR A 356 -25.34 -3.86 -1.75
CA TYR A 356 -24.96 -5.25 -2.00
C TYR A 356 -26.15 -6.19 -2.23
N SER A 357 -27.37 -5.64 -2.39
CA SER A 357 -28.56 -6.49 -2.47
C SER A 357 -28.69 -7.32 -3.76
N ASP A 358 -27.98 -6.95 -4.82
CA ASP A 358 -27.87 -7.73 -6.05
C ASP A 358 -26.71 -8.74 -5.95
N LYS A 359 -27.09 -9.99 -5.64
CA LYS A 359 -26.31 -11.24 -5.48
C LYS A 359 -25.21 -11.59 -6.53
N GLY A 360 -24.71 -10.69 -7.36
CA GLY A 360 -23.92 -11.06 -8.56
C GLY A 360 -22.72 -10.20 -8.96
N SER A 361 -22.38 -9.12 -8.25
CA SER A 361 -21.35 -8.18 -8.75
C SER A 361 -19.93 -8.39 -8.22
N TYR A 362 -19.73 -9.08 -7.10
CA TYR A 362 -18.38 -9.57 -6.74
C TYR A 362 -18.15 -10.88 -7.51
N GLY A 363 -17.32 -10.82 -8.55
CA GLY A 363 -17.20 -11.87 -9.57
C GLY A 363 -17.09 -13.29 -8.96
N ASP A 364 -18.03 -14.15 -9.35
CA ASP A 364 -18.00 -15.63 -9.26
C ASP A 364 -16.98 -16.21 -8.25
N SER A 365 -17.31 -16.29 -6.95
CA SER A 365 -17.00 -17.48 -6.11
C SER A 365 -17.08 -17.29 -4.58
N LEU A 366 -17.13 -16.07 -4.03
CA LEU A 366 -16.84 -15.93 -2.59
C LEU A 366 -18.03 -16.05 -1.63
N ASP A 367 -19.29 -15.78 -2.03
CA ASP A 367 -20.45 -16.28 -1.28
C ASP A 367 -21.74 -16.20 -2.13
N PRO A 368 -22.39 -17.31 -2.50
CA PRO A 368 -23.69 -17.27 -3.18
C PRO A 368 -24.85 -16.71 -2.32
N ASN A 369 -24.61 -16.38 -1.04
CA ASN A 369 -25.65 -16.03 -0.06
C ASN A 369 -25.37 -14.82 0.84
N GLY A 370 -24.16 -14.27 0.92
CA GLY A 370 -23.76 -13.22 1.86
C GLY A 370 -23.93 -11.79 1.35
N TYR A 371 -24.62 -10.97 2.14
CA TYR A 371 -24.64 -9.51 2.01
C TYR A 371 -23.40 -8.90 2.70
N LEU A 372 -22.83 -7.77 2.26
CA LEU A 372 -21.73 -7.15 3.01
C LEU A 372 -22.22 -6.26 4.16
N THR A 373 -21.46 -6.28 5.26
CA THR A 373 -21.59 -5.25 6.30
C THR A 373 -21.03 -3.94 5.79
N MET A 374 -21.67 -2.84 6.16
CA MET A 374 -21.14 -1.51 5.86
C MET A 374 -19.80 -1.29 6.56
N PRO A 375 -18.77 -0.75 5.88
CA PRO A 375 -17.50 -0.39 6.51
C PRO A 375 -17.71 0.57 7.68
N SER A 376 -17.01 0.35 8.79
CA SER A 376 -17.17 1.18 9.98
C SER A 376 -16.39 2.49 9.84
N ILE A 377 -15.15 2.39 9.37
CA ILE A 377 -14.26 3.55 9.22
C ILE A 377 -13.49 3.40 7.91
N ILE A 378 -13.49 4.46 7.09
CA ILE A 378 -12.63 4.54 5.90
C ILE A 378 -11.83 5.83 5.99
N MET A 379 -10.50 5.69 6.01
CA MET A 379 -9.53 6.79 5.96
C MET A 379 -8.66 6.64 4.72
N GLY A 380 -8.50 7.70 3.94
CA GLY A 380 -7.97 7.65 2.58
C GLY A 380 -6.81 8.60 2.33
N ASN A 381 -6.48 8.87 1.08
CA ASN A 381 -5.96 10.18 0.65
C ASN A 381 -4.69 10.74 1.34
N PHE A 382 -3.78 9.89 1.83
CA PHE A 382 -2.58 10.28 2.63
C PHE A 382 -2.92 10.82 4.01
N ASP A 383 -4.04 10.36 4.56
CA ASP A 383 -4.50 10.71 5.89
C ASP A 383 -3.63 10.09 6.97
N SER A 384 -3.64 10.69 8.15
CA SER A 384 -2.88 10.23 9.31
C SER A 384 -3.61 10.50 10.62
N GLY A 385 -3.36 9.66 11.62
CA GLY A 385 -3.94 9.85 12.94
C GLY A 385 -4.03 8.57 13.78
N THR A 386 -5.07 8.50 14.61
CA THR A 386 -5.25 7.43 15.59
C THR A 386 -6.68 6.86 15.60
N ILE A 387 -6.79 5.55 15.79
CA ILE A 387 -8.06 4.84 15.94
C ILE A 387 -7.93 3.96 17.19
N GLU A 388 -8.46 4.40 18.32
CA GLU A 388 -8.13 3.78 19.61
C GLU A 388 -9.31 3.46 20.52
N ASN A 389 -9.24 2.32 21.21
CA ASN A 389 -10.18 1.93 22.26
C ASN A 389 -11.65 1.93 21.83
N ASN A 390 -11.92 1.75 20.53
CA ASN A 390 -13.28 1.66 20.00
C ASN A 390 -13.84 0.25 20.22
N THR A 391 -15.16 0.15 20.34
CA THR A 391 -15.90 -1.13 20.26
C THR A 391 -16.72 -1.14 18.98
N VAL A 392 -16.46 -2.08 18.09
CA VAL A 392 -17.07 -2.14 16.76
C VAL A 392 -17.86 -3.45 16.61
N TYR A 393 -19.16 -3.31 16.33
CA TYR A 393 -20.07 -4.41 16.03
C TYR A 393 -20.31 -4.46 14.52
N GLY A 394 -19.43 -5.18 13.83
CA GLY A 394 -19.40 -5.33 12.38
C GLY A 394 -18.83 -4.14 11.60
N GLY A 395 -18.41 -4.46 10.37
CA GLY A 395 -17.78 -3.53 9.43
C GLY A 395 -16.26 -3.50 9.57
N THR A 396 -15.60 -3.16 8.47
CA THR A 396 -14.13 -3.06 8.39
C THR A 396 -13.66 -1.64 8.71
N ILE A 397 -12.49 -1.52 9.34
CA ILE A 397 -11.72 -0.28 9.40
C ILE A 397 -10.65 -0.32 8.31
N THR A 398 -10.75 0.56 7.33
CA THR A 398 -9.78 0.66 6.24
C THR A 398 -8.99 1.95 6.36
N VAL A 399 -7.67 1.86 6.26
CA VAL A 399 -6.77 3.00 6.16
C VAL A 399 -5.92 2.88 4.90
N GLN A 400 -5.70 4.01 4.22
CA GLN A 400 -4.78 4.12 3.10
C GLN A 400 -3.58 4.99 3.50
N PHE A 401 -2.37 4.61 3.10
CA PHE A 401 -1.12 5.30 3.46
C PHE A 401 -0.89 5.37 4.99
N GLY A 402 -0.47 6.50 5.52
CA GLY A 402 -0.27 6.73 6.95
C GLY A 402 0.47 8.03 7.26
N PRO A 403 1.03 8.16 8.47
CA PRO A 403 1.09 7.16 9.54
C PRO A 403 -0.26 6.93 10.25
N TRP A 404 -0.48 5.71 10.73
CA TRP A 404 -1.66 5.34 11.52
C TRP A 404 -1.29 4.54 12.78
N THR A 405 -1.88 4.90 13.91
CA THR A 405 -1.90 4.05 15.12
C THR A 405 -3.30 3.54 15.37
N ILE A 406 -3.48 2.22 15.30
CA ILE A 406 -4.76 1.54 15.51
C ILE A 406 -4.62 0.64 16.72
N SER A 407 -5.15 1.06 17.88
CA SER A 407 -4.81 0.43 19.15
C SER A 407 -5.97 0.15 20.11
N GLY A 408 -5.93 -0.99 20.80
CA GLY A 408 -6.87 -1.27 21.90
C GLY A 408 -8.34 -1.42 21.49
N ASN A 409 -8.64 -1.57 20.19
CA ASN A 409 -10.00 -1.70 19.70
C ASN A 409 -10.54 -3.12 19.95
N THR A 410 -11.85 -3.23 20.15
CA THR A 410 -12.58 -4.50 20.31
C THR A 410 -13.56 -4.67 19.16
N PHE A 411 -13.44 -5.77 18.42
CA PHE A 411 -14.32 -6.12 17.31
C PHE A 411 -15.11 -7.38 17.63
N VAL A 412 -16.41 -7.32 17.38
CA VAL A 412 -17.35 -8.40 17.66
C VAL A 412 -18.21 -8.68 16.44
N GLY A 413 -17.92 -9.80 15.77
CA GLY A 413 -18.69 -10.34 14.66
C GLY A 413 -18.97 -9.34 13.55
N SER A 414 -20.15 -9.48 12.96
CA SER A 414 -20.64 -8.66 11.86
C SER A 414 -22.08 -8.20 12.18
N VAL A 415 -22.86 -7.80 11.17
CA VAL A 415 -24.30 -7.62 11.30
C VAL A 415 -24.99 -8.91 10.87
N ALA A 416 -26.04 -9.33 11.58
CA ALA A 416 -26.78 -10.55 11.30
C ALA A 416 -27.13 -10.74 9.81
N GLY A 417 -26.71 -11.87 9.24
CA GLY A 417 -26.93 -12.20 7.83
C GLY A 417 -26.01 -11.47 6.84
N THR A 418 -24.96 -10.81 7.34
CA THR A 418 -23.95 -10.15 6.52
C THR A 418 -22.56 -10.73 6.76
N LEU A 419 -21.60 -10.31 5.94
CA LEU A 419 -20.19 -10.65 5.99
C LEU A 419 -19.38 -9.36 6.12
N SER A 420 -18.48 -9.31 7.11
CA SER A 420 -17.40 -8.34 7.17
C SER A 420 -16.13 -8.97 6.57
N PRO A 421 -15.60 -8.45 5.43
CA PRO A 421 -14.42 -9.01 4.77
C PRO A 421 -13.12 -8.94 5.58
N GLY A 422 -13.14 -8.23 6.71
CA GLY A 422 -12.00 -8.11 7.60
C GLY A 422 -12.28 -7.16 8.76
N VAL A 423 -11.44 -7.21 9.80
CA VAL A 423 -11.40 -6.17 10.84
C VAL A 423 -10.65 -4.95 10.34
N PHE A 424 -9.47 -5.16 9.75
CA PHE A 424 -8.61 -4.10 9.24
C PHE A 424 -8.27 -4.26 7.75
N GLY A 425 -8.34 -3.16 7.00
CA GLY A 425 -7.79 -3.02 5.66
C GLY A 425 -6.66 -1.98 5.66
N VAL A 426 -5.51 -2.30 5.07
CA VAL A 426 -4.38 -1.36 4.95
C VAL A 426 -3.90 -1.30 3.50
N ASP A 427 -4.17 -0.20 2.80
CA ASP A 427 -3.81 -0.05 1.39
C ASP A 427 -2.64 0.92 1.21
N ASN A 428 -1.56 0.49 0.55
CA ASN A 428 -0.34 1.29 0.36
C ASN A 428 0.22 1.87 1.68
N GLY A 429 0.07 1.15 2.78
CA GLY A 429 0.35 1.67 4.12
C GLY A 429 1.82 1.99 4.34
N HIS A 430 2.10 3.10 5.04
CA HIS A 430 3.41 3.37 5.61
C HIS A 430 3.29 3.79 7.07
N ASP A 431 4.21 3.33 7.92
CA ASP A 431 4.24 3.64 9.35
C ASP A 431 2.91 3.32 10.07
N VAL A 432 2.30 2.19 9.69
CA VAL A 432 1.03 1.72 10.25
C VAL A 432 1.32 0.76 11.40
N THR A 433 0.81 1.07 12.59
CA THR A 433 0.88 0.21 13.77
C THR A 433 -0.51 -0.24 14.19
N ILE A 434 -0.76 -1.55 14.13
CA ILE A 434 -1.99 -2.21 14.61
C ILE A 434 -1.63 -3.00 15.86
N GLN A 435 -2.05 -2.53 17.03
CA GLN A 435 -1.59 -3.10 18.28
C GLN A 435 -2.66 -3.30 19.37
N ASN A 436 -2.53 -4.39 20.12
CA ASN A 436 -3.39 -4.69 21.27
C ASN A 436 -4.90 -4.68 20.95
N ASN A 437 -5.29 -4.96 19.71
CA ASN A 437 -6.70 -5.08 19.33
C ASN A 437 -7.21 -6.50 19.62
N THR A 438 -8.50 -6.62 19.86
CA THR A 438 -9.18 -7.91 20.06
C THR A 438 -10.25 -8.09 19.00
N ALA A 439 -10.27 -9.25 18.33
CA ALA A 439 -11.31 -9.65 17.40
C ALA A 439 -11.93 -10.99 17.82
N THR A 440 -13.26 -11.03 17.83
CA THR A 440 -14.07 -12.20 18.18
C THR A 440 -15.28 -12.32 17.26
N ASP A 441 -15.73 -13.53 16.98
CA ASP A 441 -17.00 -13.82 16.30
C ASP A 441 -17.77 -14.90 17.10
N PRO A 442 -18.37 -14.54 18.25
CA PRO A 442 -18.94 -15.52 19.17
C PRO A 442 -20.12 -16.30 18.57
N SER A 443 -20.73 -15.84 17.48
CA SER A 443 -21.93 -16.45 16.90
C SER A 443 -22.08 -16.15 15.40
N PRO A 444 -21.19 -16.65 14.52
CA PRO A 444 -21.15 -16.30 13.09
C PRO A 444 -22.49 -16.56 12.37
N SER A 445 -23.20 -17.62 12.77
CA SER A 445 -24.51 -17.98 12.19
C SER A 445 -25.68 -17.07 12.62
N ALA A 446 -25.53 -16.29 13.69
CA ALA A 446 -26.57 -15.41 14.23
C ALA A 446 -26.24 -13.94 14.03
N ASP A 447 -24.96 -13.57 14.20
CA ASP A 447 -24.50 -12.18 14.22
C ASP A 447 -23.82 -11.78 12.89
N GLY A 448 -23.87 -12.63 11.85
CA GLY A 448 -23.09 -12.40 10.63
C GLY A 448 -21.64 -12.83 10.81
N GLN A 449 -20.90 -12.89 9.72
CA GLN A 449 -19.58 -13.52 9.68
C GLN A 449 -18.46 -12.49 9.61
N LEU A 450 -17.36 -12.75 10.33
CA LEU A 450 -16.12 -12.01 10.19
C LEU A 450 -15.06 -12.89 9.51
N GLU A 451 -14.70 -12.55 8.27
CA GLU A 451 -13.85 -13.41 7.42
C GLU A 451 -12.38 -13.48 7.87
N ARG A 452 -11.81 -12.38 8.34
CA ARG A 452 -10.39 -12.33 8.74
C ARG A 452 -10.11 -11.18 9.68
N PHE A 453 -8.95 -11.22 10.32
CA PHE A 453 -8.47 -10.08 11.10
C PHE A 453 -7.96 -8.93 10.21
N MET A 454 -7.10 -9.17 9.22
CA MET A 454 -6.47 -8.09 8.47
C MET A 454 -6.09 -8.50 7.05
N ALA A 455 -6.36 -7.59 6.11
CA ALA A 455 -5.71 -7.56 4.81
C ALA A 455 -4.87 -6.29 4.67
N ALA A 456 -3.66 -6.40 4.15
CA ALA A 456 -2.88 -5.26 3.68
C ALA A 456 -2.63 -5.44 2.19
N ASN A 457 -2.85 -4.42 1.38
CA ASN A 457 -2.72 -4.51 -0.07
C ASN A 457 -1.68 -3.52 -0.61
N TRP A 458 -1.13 -3.88 -1.78
CA TRP A 458 -0.27 -3.04 -2.63
C TRP A 458 1.13 -2.76 -2.09
N GLY A 459 1.61 -3.54 -1.12
CA GLY A 459 2.89 -3.31 -0.47
C GLY A 459 2.82 -2.27 0.64
N GLY A 460 3.96 -1.91 1.22
CA GLY A 460 4.00 -0.95 2.32
C GLY A 460 5.38 -0.74 2.93
N TYR A 461 5.46 0.22 3.84
CA TYR A 461 6.69 0.55 4.56
C TYR A 461 6.46 0.55 6.07
N ASN A 462 7.30 -0.12 6.85
CA ASN A 462 7.28 -0.03 8.32
C ASN A 462 5.88 -0.34 8.92
N ILE A 463 5.31 -1.48 8.56
CA ILE A 463 4.02 -1.95 9.08
C ILE A 463 4.25 -2.87 10.28
N SER A 464 3.55 -2.63 11.38
CA SER A 464 3.69 -3.37 12.64
C SER A 464 2.35 -3.89 13.14
N ILE A 465 2.25 -5.20 13.35
CA ILE A 465 1.08 -5.91 13.89
C ILE A 465 1.50 -6.54 15.22
N VAL A 466 1.12 -5.93 16.35
CA VAL A 466 1.73 -6.22 17.65
C VAL A 466 0.72 -6.51 18.76
N GLY A 467 0.83 -7.66 19.42
CA GLY A 467 0.07 -7.94 20.64
C GLY A 467 -1.45 -8.05 20.45
N ASN A 468 -1.93 -8.28 19.23
CA ASN A 468 -3.36 -8.45 18.94
C ASN A 468 -3.85 -9.84 19.34
N SER A 469 -5.16 -9.97 19.59
CA SER A 469 -5.83 -11.23 19.93
C SER A 469 -6.97 -11.51 18.96
N VAL A 470 -6.93 -12.66 18.29
CA VAL A 470 -7.97 -13.14 17.37
C VAL A 470 -8.45 -14.49 17.89
N SER A 471 -9.74 -14.63 18.13
CA SER A 471 -10.31 -15.83 18.76
C SER A 471 -11.81 -15.98 18.49
N GLU A 472 -12.44 -17.03 19.03
CA GLU A 472 -13.89 -17.25 18.94
C GLU A 472 -14.41 -17.18 17.49
N ASN A 473 -14.00 -18.13 16.63
CA ASN A 473 -14.57 -18.33 15.29
C ASN A 473 -14.37 -17.23 14.23
N VAL A 474 -13.47 -16.26 14.44
CA VAL A 474 -13.03 -15.40 13.32
C VAL A 474 -12.49 -16.29 12.19
N GLY A 475 -12.92 -16.03 10.96
CA GLY A 475 -12.59 -16.82 9.78
C GLY A 475 -13.43 -18.07 9.56
N VAL A 476 -14.50 -18.29 10.34
CA VAL A 476 -15.49 -19.35 10.05
C VAL A 476 -16.47 -18.88 8.97
N LEU A 477 -16.26 -19.40 7.76
CA LEU A 477 -17.13 -19.20 6.61
C LEU A 477 -17.95 -20.46 6.29
N PRO A 478 -19.02 -20.36 5.48
CA PRO A 478 -19.86 -21.51 5.12
C PRO A 478 -19.06 -22.57 4.31
N ASP A 479 -19.48 -23.85 4.41
CA ASP A 479 -18.77 -25.03 3.88
C ASP A 479 -18.50 -25.04 2.35
N ASP A 480 -19.10 -24.13 1.58
CA ASP A 480 -19.00 -24.04 0.11
C ASP A 480 -17.92 -23.09 -0.41
N GLU A 481 -17.13 -22.47 0.46
CA GLU A 481 -16.04 -21.60 0.01
C GLU A 481 -14.85 -22.35 -0.58
N VAL A 482 -14.34 -21.81 -1.69
CA VAL A 482 -13.28 -22.40 -2.51
C VAL A 482 -11.91 -22.24 -1.85
N ASN A 483 -11.73 -21.22 -1.02
CA ASN A 483 -10.47 -20.90 -0.35
C ASN A 483 -10.64 -20.92 1.18
N ALA A 484 -9.58 -21.34 1.87
CA ALA A 484 -9.48 -21.12 3.30
C ALA A 484 -9.20 -19.64 3.59
N THR A 485 -9.83 -19.11 4.62
CA THR A 485 -9.60 -17.76 5.15
C THR A 485 -8.15 -17.55 5.61
N GLU A 486 -7.69 -16.31 5.56
CA GLU A 486 -6.31 -15.92 5.87
C GLU A 486 -6.37 -14.75 6.85
N GLU A 487 -6.09 -15.01 8.13
CA GLU A 487 -6.35 -14.05 9.21
C GLU A 487 -5.49 -12.79 9.09
N ILE A 488 -4.22 -12.95 8.78
CA ILE A 488 -3.31 -11.84 8.47
C ILE A 488 -2.77 -12.06 7.05
N LEU A 489 -3.21 -11.20 6.13
CA LEU A 489 -2.96 -11.32 4.71
C LEU A 489 -2.31 -10.05 4.13
N PRO A 490 -0.97 -9.95 4.14
CA PRO A 490 -0.23 -8.99 3.33
C PRO A 490 -0.16 -9.44 1.86
N GLU A 491 -0.68 -8.63 0.94
CA GLU A 491 -0.80 -8.84 -0.50
C GLU A 491 -0.13 -7.73 -1.31
N SER A 492 0.96 -8.08 -2.00
CA SER A 492 1.59 -7.25 -3.01
C SER A 492 1.85 -8.09 -4.25
N PHE A 493 1.08 -7.83 -5.30
CA PHE A 493 1.16 -8.57 -6.55
C PHE A 493 1.92 -7.84 -7.65
N GLY A 494 2.30 -6.57 -7.47
CA GLY A 494 2.85 -5.76 -8.57
C GLY A 494 4.32 -6.04 -8.86
N VAL A 495 4.63 -6.82 -9.90
CA VAL A 495 5.99 -6.86 -10.49
C VAL A 495 6.11 -5.89 -11.66
N ALA A 496 7.17 -5.08 -11.64
CA ALA A 496 7.54 -4.15 -12.69
C ALA A 496 8.43 -4.80 -13.75
N TYR A 497 9.42 -5.58 -13.31
CA TYR A 497 10.44 -6.14 -14.19
C TYR A 497 11.06 -7.40 -13.60
N GLU A 498 11.51 -8.32 -14.47
CA GLU A 498 12.50 -9.33 -14.14
C GLU A 498 13.41 -9.60 -15.33
N GLY A 499 14.72 -9.52 -15.13
CA GLY A 499 15.69 -9.74 -16.19
C GLY A 499 17.13 -9.57 -15.74
N SER A 500 18.05 -9.62 -16.70
CA SER A 500 19.48 -9.56 -16.43
C SER A 500 20.00 -8.13 -16.46
N THR A 501 20.94 -7.79 -15.59
CA THR A 501 21.69 -6.53 -15.65
C THR A 501 22.40 -6.31 -16.99
N ARG A 502 22.62 -7.37 -17.80
CA ARG A 502 23.21 -7.25 -19.15
C ARG A 502 22.24 -6.70 -20.18
N ALA A 503 20.93 -6.86 -19.97
CA ALA A 503 19.89 -6.31 -20.83
C ALA A 503 19.58 -4.84 -20.51
N THR A 504 19.93 -4.40 -19.29
CA THR A 504 19.65 -3.05 -18.81
C THR A 504 20.87 -2.14 -18.84
N ALA A 505 20.67 -0.85 -19.12
CA ALA A 505 21.75 0.12 -19.11
C ALA A 505 21.95 0.69 -17.70
N ILE A 506 23.14 0.53 -17.15
CA ILE A 506 23.53 1.09 -15.84
C ILE A 506 24.41 2.31 -16.09
N ALA A 507 24.06 3.45 -15.48
CA ALA A 507 24.82 4.70 -15.69
C ALA A 507 26.21 4.62 -15.06
N SER A 508 27.28 4.69 -15.88
CA SER A 508 28.61 5.18 -15.47
C SER A 508 29.61 5.18 -16.64
N SER A 509 30.11 6.35 -17.06
CA SER A 509 31.30 6.44 -17.93
C SER A 509 32.40 7.39 -17.43
N SER A 510 32.29 8.04 -16.26
CA SER A 510 33.37 8.90 -15.73
C SER A 510 33.28 9.17 -14.20
N GLY A 511 34.21 8.63 -13.40
CA GLY A 511 34.43 9.01 -11.99
C GLY A 511 34.06 7.94 -10.95
N PRO A 512 34.38 8.12 -9.64
CA PRO A 512 34.17 7.13 -8.59
C PRO A 512 32.67 6.89 -8.33
N TYR A 513 32.16 5.92 -9.10
CA TYR A 513 30.91 5.16 -9.10
C TYR A 513 29.81 5.52 -8.10
N ASN A 514 28.67 5.99 -8.63
CA ASN A 514 27.39 5.70 -8.01
C ASN A 514 26.44 5.01 -9.01
N ARG A 515 26.35 3.68 -8.93
CA ARG A 515 25.53 2.81 -9.80
C ARG A 515 24.09 2.73 -9.29
N ARG A 516 23.52 3.89 -8.97
CA ARG A 516 22.17 4.02 -8.43
C ARG A 516 21.10 4.16 -9.50
N ILE A 517 21.46 4.48 -10.74
CA ILE A 517 20.49 4.52 -11.85
C ILE A 517 20.55 3.24 -12.66
N LEU A 518 19.38 2.66 -12.81
CA LEU A 518 19.07 1.56 -13.70
C LEU A 518 18.07 2.05 -14.76
N ALA A 519 18.36 1.86 -16.03
CA ALA A 519 17.41 2.10 -17.12
C ALA A 519 16.93 0.78 -17.71
N ILE A 520 15.61 0.65 -17.82
CA ILE A 520 14.91 -0.52 -18.37
C ILE A 520 14.08 -0.05 -19.56
N ASP A 521 14.11 -0.78 -20.66
CA ASP A 521 13.28 -0.44 -21.82
C ASP A 521 11.81 -0.58 -21.39
N SER A 522 11.01 0.45 -21.60
CA SER A 522 9.61 0.48 -21.17
C SER A 522 8.79 -0.63 -21.85
N SER A 523 9.26 -1.21 -22.96
CA SER A 523 8.65 -2.40 -23.58
C SER A 523 8.98 -3.72 -22.87
N GLU A 524 9.99 -3.76 -22.00
CA GLU A 524 10.31 -4.90 -21.15
C GLU A 524 9.61 -4.86 -19.79
N LEU A 525 8.97 -3.74 -19.43
CA LEU A 525 8.19 -3.65 -18.21
C LEU A 525 6.90 -4.45 -18.33
N PHE A 526 6.53 -5.14 -17.25
CA PHE A 526 5.29 -5.90 -17.20
C PHE A 526 4.05 -4.99 -17.12
N GLY A 527 4.20 -3.74 -16.69
CA GLY A 527 3.11 -2.77 -16.62
C GLY A 527 3.63 -1.34 -16.55
N GLN A 528 2.73 -0.40 -16.28
CA GLN A 528 3.16 0.98 -16.03
C GLN A 528 3.83 1.09 -14.66
N VAL A 529 4.98 1.76 -14.64
CA VAL A 529 5.76 2.02 -13.44
C VAL A 529 6.11 3.50 -13.48
N GLN A 530 5.39 4.31 -12.72
CA GLN A 530 5.60 5.75 -12.64
C GLN A 530 5.58 6.21 -11.18
N GLY A 531 6.43 7.19 -10.87
CA GLY A 531 6.54 7.82 -9.55
C GLY A 531 7.42 7.05 -8.57
N ALA A 532 7.54 7.58 -7.35
CA ALA A 532 8.03 6.77 -6.23
C ALA A 532 6.89 5.92 -5.65
N GLY A 533 7.24 4.72 -5.21
CA GLY A 533 6.36 3.82 -4.48
C GLY A 533 7.19 2.79 -3.70
N ASN A 534 6.52 1.83 -3.07
CA ASN A 534 7.13 0.74 -2.27
C ASN A 534 7.92 -0.29 -3.12
N TRP A 535 8.65 0.15 -4.15
CA TRP A 535 9.37 -0.69 -5.08
C TRP A 535 10.73 -1.11 -4.51
N THR A 536 11.04 -2.39 -4.65
CA THR A 536 12.33 -2.95 -4.25
C THR A 536 12.92 -3.78 -5.39
N LEU A 537 14.21 -3.59 -5.62
CA LEU A 537 15.02 -4.41 -6.51
C LEU A 537 15.56 -5.61 -5.70
N PHE A 538 15.23 -6.82 -6.16
CA PHE A 538 15.68 -8.08 -5.57
C PHE A 538 16.71 -8.72 -6.50
N ILE A 539 17.95 -8.90 -6.02
CA ILE A 539 18.99 -9.62 -6.77
C ILE A 539 18.75 -11.13 -6.63
N LEU A 540 18.48 -11.78 -7.76
CA LEU A 540 18.03 -13.17 -7.81
C LEU A 540 19.18 -14.15 -7.91
N ASP A 541 20.30 -13.82 -8.55
CA ASP A 541 21.41 -14.77 -8.73
C ASP A 541 22.81 -14.15 -8.50
N GLY A 542 23.85 -14.93 -8.80
CA GLY A 542 25.23 -14.52 -8.62
C GLY A 542 25.66 -14.40 -7.16
N SER A 543 26.81 -13.75 -6.91
CA SER A 543 27.40 -13.63 -5.57
C SER A 543 26.65 -12.67 -4.64
N HIS A 544 25.66 -11.94 -5.16
CA HIS A 544 24.85 -10.97 -4.43
C HIS A 544 23.37 -11.40 -4.35
N SER A 545 23.06 -12.62 -4.76
CA SER A 545 21.74 -13.24 -4.63
C SER A 545 21.20 -13.14 -3.20
N GLY A 546 19.91 -12.80 -3.05
CA GLY A 546 19.29 -12.58 -1.74
C GLY A 546 19.48 -11.16 -1.18
N THR A 547 20.00 -10.23 -1.99
CA THR A 547 20.11 -8.81 -1.62
C THR A 547 18.92 -8.04 -2.17
N ALA A 548 18.29 -7.23 -1.32
CA ALA A 548 17.26 -6.26 -1.70
C ALA A 548 17.84 -4.84 -1.68
N ILE A 549 17.41 -4.00 -2.63
CA ILE A 549 17.76 -2.58 -2.69
C ILE A 549 16.49 -1.80 -3.01
N LYS A 550 16.06 -0.95 -2.09
CA LYS A 550 14.90 -0.07 -2.29
C LYS A 550 15.10 0.83 -3.51
N VAL A 551 14.02 1.07 -4.24
CA VAL A 551 13.94 2.09 -5.29
C VAL A 551 13.43 3.38 -4.65
N THR A 552 14.19 4.46 -4.73
CA THR A 552 13.77 5.76 -4.19
C THR A 552 12.92 6.54 -5.19
N GLN A 553 13.12 6.36 -6.50
CA GLN A 553 12.34 7.04 -7.54
C GLN A 553 12.23 6.17 -8.79
N ALA A 554 11.07 6.21 -9.47
CA ALA A 554 10.94 5.73 -10.84
C ALA A 554 10.36 6.84 -11.72
N TYR A 555 10.97 7.09 -12.87
CA TYR A 555 10.51 8.15 -13.77
C TYR A 555 10.72 7.78 -15.24
N GLU A 556 9.83 8.29 -16.09
CA GLU A 556 9.93 8.19 -17.55
C GLU A 556 10.36 9.54 -18.10
N SER A 557 11.36 9.57 -18.96
CA SER A 557 11.70 10.82 -19.66
C SER A 557 10.77 11.02 -20.85
N SER A 558 10.21 12.23 -21.00
CA SER A 558 9.26 12.52 -22.07
C SER A 558 9.88 12.24 -23.45
N GLY A 559 9.32 11.27 -24.18
CA GLY A 559 9.79 10.88 -25.52
C GLY A 559 10.88 9.82 -25.53
N ASP A 560 11.23 9.25 -24.38
CA ASP A 560 12.14 8.12 -24.26
C ASP A 560 11.38 6.79 -24.27
N THR A 561 12.04 5.72 -24.68
CA THR A 561 11.50 4.34 -24.59
C THR A 561 12.00 3.63 -23.34
N TRP A 562 12.46 4.39 -22.34
CA TRP A 562 13.11 3.86 -21.14
C TRP A 562 12.48 4.42 -19.88
N THR A 563 12.34 3.55 -18.89
CA THR A 563 11.97 3.88 -17.52
C THR A 563 13.21 3.79 -16.65
N TYR A 564 13.46 4.85 -15.88
CA TYR A 564 14.62 5.00 -15.03
C TYR A 564 14.24 4.73 -13.58
N PHE A 565 15.05 3.90 -12.91
CA PHE A 565 14.92 3.58 -11.50
C PHE A 565 16.14 4.13 -10.74
N MET A 566 15.89 5.02 -9.78
CA MET A 566 16.87 5.45 -8.79
C MET A 566 16.82 4.52 -7.59
N LEU A 567 17.96 3.94 -7.24
CA LEU A 567 18.10 3.01 -6.12
C LEU A 567 18.58 3.75 -4.87
N ALA A 568 18.22 3.27 -3.67
CA ALA A 568 18.70 3.80 -2.40
C ALA A 568 20.22 3.57 -2.19
N SER A 569 20.78 2.56 -2.85
CA SER A 569 22.21 2.27 -2.80
C SER A 569 22.73 1.80 -4.17
N PRO A 570 24.04 1.95 -4.44
CA PRO A 570 24.61 1.51 -5.71
C PRO A 570 24.43 -0.01 -5.91
N LEU A 571 24.05 -0.43 -7.11
CA LEU A 571 24.09 -1.84 -7.51
C LEU A 571 25.49 -2.43 -7.26
N PRO A 572 25.62 -3.69 -6.82
CA PRO A 572 26.91 -4.37 -6.70
C PRO A 572 27.58 -4.60 -8.06
N GLN A 573 28.90 -4.83 -8.09
CA GLN A 573 29.62 -5.13 -9.36
C GLN A 573 29.34 -6.56 -9.80
N GLY A 574 29.09 -6.75 -11.09
CA GLY A 574 28.91 -8.06 -11.69
C GLY A 574 27.78 -8.10 -12.71
N THR A 575 27.49 -9.30 -13.16
CA THR A 575 26.27 -9.64 -13.88
C THR A 575 25.40 -10.46 -12.95
N PHE A 576 24.12 -10.10 -12.88
CA PHE A 576 23.11 -10.86 -12.16
C PHE A 576 21.73 -10.63 -12.77
N ASP A 577 20.81 -11.53 -12.48
CA ASP A 577 19.39 -11.36 -12.69
C ASP A 577 18.76 -10.69 -11.47
N PHE A 578 17.75 -9.86 -11.70
CA PHE A 578 17.03 -9.16 -10.65
C PHE A 578 15.56 -8.99 -11.02
N SER A 579 14.71 -8.79 -10.01
CA SER A 579 13.31 -8.36 -10.17
C SER A 579 13.07 -7.02 -9.50
N ILE A 580 12.17 -6.21 -10.04
CA ILE A 580 11.65 -5.00 -9.38
C ILE A 580 10.17 -5.21 -9.12
N ALA A 581 9.72 -5.05 -7.88
CA ALA A 581 8.33 -5.26 -7.50
C ALA A 581 7.91 -4.36 -6.33
N SER A 582 6.62 -4.04 -6.25
CA SER A 582 6.04 -3.43 -5.06
C SER A 582 6.16 -4.43 -3.92
N SER A 583 6.59 -3.97 -2.75
CA SER A 583 7.03 -4.83 -1.65
C SER A 583 6.61 -4.28 -0.31
N TYR A 584 6.54 -5.15 0.69
CA TYR A 584 6.55 -4.75 2.08
C TYR A 584 7.99 -4.65 2.55
N ASN A 585 8.41 -3.43 2.88
CA ASN A 585 9.73 -3.13 3.41
C ASN A 585 9.59 -2.85 4.90
N THR A 586 10.23 -3.65 5.73
CA THR A 586 10.05 -3.60 7.20
C THR A 586 8.62 -3.97 7.60
N PHE A 587 8.35 -5.26 7.77
CA PHE A 587 7.04 -5.78 8.18
C PHE A 587 7.18 -6.62 9.45
N THR A 588 6.53 -6.21 10.53
CA THR A 588 6.65 -6.88 11.84
C THR A 588 5.32 -7.47 12.28
N VAL A 589 5.34 -8.76 12.65
CA VAL A 589 4.22 -9.46 13.32
C VAL A 589 4.77 -10.00 14.64
N SER A 590 4.38 -9.39 15.76
CA SER A 590 5.01 -9.69 17.05
C SER A 590 4.05 -9.85 18.22
N GLY A 591 4.23 -10.90 19.02
CA GLY A 591 3.48 -11.09 20.27
C GLY A 591 1.97 -11.28 20.14
N ASN A 592 1.45 -11.54 18.93
CA ASN A 592 0.02 -11.74 18.70
C ASN A 592 -0.42 -13.13 19.19
N MET A 593 -1.69 -13.26 19.56
CA MET A 593 -2.37 -14.53 19.77
C MET A 593 -3.44 -14.70 18.68
N ILE A 594 -3.24 -15.66 17.78
CA ILE A 594 -4.19 -15.94 16.70
C ILE A 594 -4.68 -17.38 16.86
N ASP A 595 -5.97 -17.54 17.10
CA ASP A 595 -6.63 -18.83 17.30
C ASP A 595 -7.52 -19.16 16.10
N THR A 596 -7.09 -20.13 15.31
CA THR A 596 -7.81 -20.66 14.14
C THR A 596 -8.46 -22.02 14.46
N SER A 597 -8.65 -22.34 15.74
CA SER A 597 -9.37 -23.55 16.15
C SER A 597 -10.82 -23.52 15.67
N GLY A 598 -11.31 -24.64 15.15
CA GLY A 598 -12.66 -24.78 14.61
C GLY A 598 -12.81 -24.22 13.19
N THR A 599 -11.73 -23.70 12.60
CA THR A 599 -11.73 -23.09 11.26
C THR A 599 -10.71 -23.81 10.35
N VAL A 600 -10.77 -23.56 9.04
CA VAL A 600 -9.70 -23.97 8.11
C VAL A 600 -8.71 -22.83 7.84
N SER A 601 -8.78 -21.73 8.61
CA SER A 601 -8.03 -20.50 8.36
C SER A 601 -6.52 -20.71 8.47
N THR A 602 -5.77 -19.90 7.73
CA THR A 602 -4.34 -19.68 7.96
C THR A 602 -4.14 -18.43 8.81
N ALA A 603 -3.46 -18.55 9.95
CA ALA A 603 -3.27 -17.43 10.86
C ALA A 603 -2.37 -16.31 10.29
N LEU A 604 -1.33 -16.67 9.53
CA LEU A 604 -0.47 -15.69 8.85
C LEU A 604 -0.04 -16.22 7.48
N VAL A 605 -0.23 -15.39 6.45
CA VAL A 605 0.26 -15.67 5.10
C VAL A 605 1.38 -14.72 4.75
N LEU A 606 2.50 -15.28 4.30
CA LEU A 606 3.62 -14.56 3.72
C LEU A 606 3.68 -14.94 2.24
N GLY A 607 2.83 -14.28 1.43
CA GLY A 607 2.66 -14.55 0.00
C GLY A 607 3.15 -13.44 -0.95
N SER A 608 3.73 -12.39 -0.39
CA SER A 608 4.03 -11.12 -1.07
C SER A 608 5.51 -10.85 -1.23
N TYR A 609 5.85 -9.81 -2.01
CA TYR A 609 7.21 -9.33 -2.07
C TYR A 609 7.62 -8.71 -0.73
N PHE A 610 8.75 -9.14 -0.19
CA PHE A 610 9.17 -8.80 1.16
C PHE A 610 10.66 -8.47 1.23
N ASP A 611 10.97 -7.40 1.94
CA ASP A 611 12.29 -7.10 2.48
C ASP A 611 12.18 -6.78 3.98
N ASP A 612 13.04 -7.39 4.79
CA ASP A 612 13.08 -7.26 6.25
C ASP A 612 11.74 -7.56 6.96
N VAL A 613 11.38 -8.85 7.03
CA VAL A 613 10.16 -9.32 7.72
C VAL A 613 10.52 -9.99 9.03
N GLN A 614 9.81 -9.61 10.10
CA GLN A 614 10.05 -10.10 11.44
C GLN A 614 8.75 -10.71 12.02
N VAL A 615 8.71 -12.03 12.18
CA VAL A 615 7.59 -12.76 12.81
C VAL A 615 8.05 -13.33 14.14
N ASN A 616 7.79 -12.61 15.24
CA ASN A 616 8.46 -12.85 16.51
C ASN A 616 7.52 -13.08 17.70
N GLY A 617 7.73 -14.17 18.44
CA GLY A 617 7.07 -14.35 19.75
C GLY A 617 5.54 -14.46 19.71
N ASN A 618 4.95 -14.80 18.56
CA ASN A 618 3.51 -14.98 18.43
C ASN A 618 3.08 -16.35 18.98
N THR A 619 1.80 -16.46 19.35
CA THR A 619 1.14 -17.72 19.66
C THR A 619 0.08 -18.00 18.60
N PHE A 620 0.28 -19.05 17.84
CA PHE A 620 -0.69 -19.54 16.86
C PHE A 620 -1.33 -20.82 17.39
N LYS A 621 -2.64 -20.83 17.53
CA LYS A 621 -3.41 -22.00 17.98
C LYS A 621 -4.26 -22.53 16.83
N GLY A 622 -4.33 -23.85 16.73
CA GLY A 622 -5.25 -24.55 15.85
C GLY A 622 -5.80 -25.80 16.54
N ASP A 623 -6.62 -26.57 15.83
CA ASP A 623 -7.20 -27.82 16.35
C ASP A 623 -7.34 -28.94 15.32
N GLN A 624 -6.59 -28.87 14.22
CA GLN A 624 -6.58 -29.84 13.12
C GLN A 624 -7.92 -29.91 12.38
N THR A 625 -8.72 -28.86 12.44
CA THR A 625 -9.92 -28.76 11.61
C THR A 625 -9.53 -28.89 10.13
N VAL A 626 -10.13 -29.88 9.47
CA VAL A 626 -9.96 -30.15 8.03
C VAL A 626 -11.29 -29.93 7.35
N GLY A 627 -11.32 -29.03 6.37
CA GLY A 627 -12.48 -28.75 5.54
C GLY A 627 -12.77 -29.91 4.59
N THR A 628 -14.00 -29.95 4.08
CA THR A 628 -14.46 -30.90 3.06
C THR A 628 -13.58 -30.91 1.80
N ASN A 629 -12.90 -29.79 1.52
CA ASN A 629 -12.05 -29.54 0.37
C ASN A 629 -10.60 -30.03 0.58
N GLY A 630 -10.27 -30.52 1.78
CA GLY A 630 -8.92 -30.93 2.18
C GLY A 630 -8.04 -29.79 2.69
N TRP A 631 -8.56 -28.56 2.75
CA TRP A 631 -7.95 -27.45 3.49
C TRP A 631 -7.90 -27.77 4.98
N PHE A 632 -6.93 -27.22 5.68
CA PHE A 632 -6.76 -27.41 7.12
C PHE A 632 -6.19 -26.13 7.73
N SER A 633 -6.48 -25.89 9.01
CA SER A 633 -5.95 -24.72 9.71
C SER A 633 -4.42 -24.72 9.72
N GLN A 634 -3.81 -23.55 9.52
CA GLN A 634 -2.35 -23.37 9.43
C GLN A 634 -1.89 -22.23 10.33
N ALA A 635 -0.72 -22.37 10.98
CA ALA A 635 -0.17 -21.26 11.76
C ALA A 635 0.50 -20.23 10.84
N ILE A 636 1.43 -20.66 9.99
CA ILE A 636 2.09 -19.77 9.03
C ILE A 636 2.20 -20.45 7.67
N ARG A 637 1.76 -19.77 6.62
CA ARG A 637 1.98 -20.16 5.23
C ARG A 637 2.98 -19.22 4.58
N ILE A 638 4.12 -19.74 4.18
CA ILE A 638 5.09 -19.04 3.33
C ILE A 638 4.81 -19.47 1.90
N SER A 639 4.25 -18.58 1.08
CA SER A 639 3.79 -18.93 -0.26
C SER A 639 4.35 -17.99 -1.32
N PRO A 640 5.64 -18.11 -1.68
CA PRO A 640 6.18 -17.42 -2.86
C PRO A 640 5.50 -18.01 -4.11
N GLY A 641 4.38 -17.41 -4.48
CA GLY A 641 3.57 -17.80 -5.62
C GLY A 641 4.06 -17.15 -6.90
N GLY A 642 3.33 -17.39 -7.99
CA GLY A 642 3.47 -16.57 -9.19
C GLY A 642 3.05 -15.13 -8.90
N ALA A 643 3.85 -14.17 -9.31
CA ALA A 643 3.54 -12.76 -9.24
C ALA A 643 2.68 -12.34 -10.42
N GLN A 644 1.57 -11.65 -10.14
CA GLN A 644 0.75 -11.09 -11.20
C GLN A 644 1.47 -9.91 -11.86
N ILE A 645 1.22 -9.69 -13.14
CA ILE A 645 1.71 -8.51 -13.83
C ILE A 645 1.08 -7.23 -13.22
N SER A 646 1.90 -6.20 -12.95
CA SER A 646 1.41 -4.89 -12.50
C SER A 646 0.36 -4.33 -13.46
N GLY A 647 -0.81 -3.91 -12.95
CA GLY A 647 -1.92 -3.35 -13.74
C GLY A 647 -2.91 -4.37 -14.33
N ALA A 648 -2.69 -5.68 -14.16
CA ALA A 648 -3.60 -6.72 -14.65
C ALA A 648 -5.02 -6.67 -14.04
N SER A 649 -5.20 -6.02 -12.88
CA SER A 649 -6.51 -5.82 -12.23
C SER A 649 -7.48 -4.96 -13.06
N THR A 650 -6.98 -4.05 -13.90
CA THR A 650 -7.83 -3.18 -14.74
C THR A 650 -8.48 -3.88 -15.93
N LEU A 651 -8.04 -5.11 -16.26
CA LEU A 651 -8.51 -5.84 -17.45
C LEU A 651 -9.62 -6.86 -17.17
N GLY A 652 -10.12 -6.96 -15.93
CA GLY A 652 -11.35 -7.69 -15.59
C GLY A 652 -11.40 -9.19 -15.98
N THR A 653 -10.27 -9.77 -16.38
CA THR A 653 -10.18 -11.17 -16.81
C THR A 653 -8.91 -11.77 -16.23
N TYR A 654 -9.06 -12.62 -15.21
CA TYR A 654 -7.99 -13.46 -14.69
C TYR A 654 -7.47 -14.36 -15.81
N ASN A 655 -6.33 -14.02 -16.42
CA ASN A 655 -5.64 -14.89 -17.37
C ASN A 655 -4.52 -15.60 -16.61
N PRO A 656 -4.57 -16.93 -16.46
CA PRO A 656 -3.51 -17.69 -15.79
C PRO A 656 -2.14 -17.59 -16.50
N ASN A 657 -2.07 -16.96 -17.69
CA ASN A 657 -0.83 -16.61 -18.36
C ASN A 657 -0.18 -15.29 -17.87
N TYR A 658 -0.72 -14.62 -16.84
CA TYR A 658 -0.18 -13.35 -16.31
C TYR A 658 0.83 -13.51 -15.17
N TYR A 659 1.34 -14.72 -14.91
CA TYR A 659 2.41 -14.90 -13.94
C TYR A 659 3.76 -14.64 -14.60
N ALA A 660 4.33 -13.47 -14.35
CA ALA A 660 5.58 -13.04 -14.97
C ALA A 660 6.82 -13.60 -14.25
N THR A 661 6.75 -13.78 -12.93
CA THR A 661 7.84 -14.30 -12.11
C THR A 661 7.34 -14.96 -10.81
N ILE A 662 8.25 -15.47 -9.97
CA ILE A 662 8.00 -15.87 -8.58
C ILE A 662 8.18 -14.63 -7.67
N VAL A 663 7.33 -14.55 -6.65
CA VAL A 663 7.43 -13.52 -5.60
C VAL A 663 8.75 -13.64 -4.82
N SER A 664 9.46 -12.52 -4.67
CA SER A 664 10.75 -12.44 -3.97
C SER A 664 10.59 -12.04 -2.50
N MET A 665 11.14 -12.84 -1.58
CA MET A 665 11.04 -12.68 -0.14
C MET A 665 12.43 -12.77 0.50
N PHE A 666 13.06 -11.62 0.80
CA PHE A 666 14.39 -11.56 1.42
C PHE A 666 14.30 -11.02 2.85
N GLY A 667 15.24 -11.45 3.69
CA GLY A 667 15.30 -10.99 5.09
C GLY A 667 14.14 -11.44 5.98
N VAL A 668 13.45 -12.53 5.65
CA VAL A 668 12.34 -13.04 6.46
C VAL A 668 12.89 -13.84 7.65
N VAL A 669 12.56 -13.41 8.87
CA VAL A 669 12.94 -14.07 10.11
C VAL A 669 11.69 -14.44 10.91
N ILE A 670 11.52 -15.72 11.18
CA ILE A 670 10.43 -16.26 12.01
C ILE A 670 11.05 -16.86 13.26
N SER A 671 10.89 -16.18 14.40
CA SER A 671 11.62 -16.54 15.62
C SER A 671 10.77 -16.54 16.90
N GLY A 672 11.01 -17.54 17.75
CA GLY A 672 10.45 -17.56 19.11
C GLY A 672 8.94 -17.72 19.19
N ASN A 673 8.27 -18.15 18.13
CA ASN A 673 6.82 -18.35 18.10
C ASN A 673 6.44 -19.67 18.79
N THR A 674 5.24 -19.72 19.36
CA THR A 674 4.61 -20.93 19.88
C THR A 674 3.51 -21.37 18.92
N ILE A 675 3.57 -22.61 18.45
CA ILE A 675 2.57 -23.20 17.56
C ILE A 675 1.89 -24.33 18.34
N ASP A 676 0.71 -24.04 18.86
CA ASP A 676 -0.11 -24.96 19.65
C ASP A 676 -1.16 -25.61 18.74
N ASP A 677 -0.65 -26.47 17.85
CA ASP A 677 -1.32 -27.53 17.09
C ASP A 677 -0.50 -27.89 15.81
N PRO A 678 0.22 -29.02 15.80
CA PRO A 678 1.37 -29.20 14.91
C PRO A 678 1.05 -29.63 13.47
N ILE A 679 -0.18 -30.03 13.12
CA ILE A 679 -0.53 -30.38 11.72
C ILE A 679 -0.54 -29.12 10.85
N GLY A 680 -1.12 -28.05 11.39
CA GLY A 680 -1.20 -26.75 10.73
C GLY A 680 0.15 -26.06 10.59
N GLY A 681 1.02 -26.14 11.61
CA GLY A 681 2.45 -25.86 11.51
C GLY A 681 2.90 -24.62 10.71
N VAL A 682 4.15 -24.66 10.24
CA VAL A 682 4.67 -23.72 9.24
C VAL A 682 4.78 -24.46 7.90
N HIS A 683 4.05 -24.00 6.89
CA HIS A 683 4.08 -24.58 5.54
C HIS A 683 4.82 -23.65 4.59
N ILE A 684 5.72 -24.21 3.80
CA ILE A 684 6.35 -23.52 2.68
C ILE A 684 5.73 -24.09 1.41
N TRP A 685 4.92 -23.29 0.73
CA TRP A 685 4.24 -23.65 -0.49
C TRP A 685 4.77 -22.83 -1.66
N VAL A 686 5.63 -23.44 -2.47
CA VAL A 686 6.10 -22.79 -3.70
C VAL A 686 5.11 -23.12 -4.81
N PHE A 687 4.22 -22.18 -5.12
CA PHE A 687 3.30 -22.33 -6.23
C PHE A 687 3.92 -21.72 -7.50
N VAL A 688 4.42 -22.60 -8.37
CA VAL A 688 4.82 -22.19 -9.72
C VAL A 688 3.58 -22.27 -10.61
N GLY A 689 2.95 -21.12 -10.87
CA GLY A 689 1.80 -21.05 -11.77
C GLY A 689 2.12 -21.60 -13.16
N TYR A 690 1.09 -22.02 -13.89
CA TYR A 690 1.24 -22.36 -15.31
C TYR A 690 1.78 -21.13 -16.06
N GLY A 691 2.96 -21.24 -16.67
CA GLY A 691 3.53 -20.18 -17.51
C GLY A 691 4.65 -19.34 -16.89
N VAL A 692 5.03 -19.56 -15.62
CA VAL A 692 6.21 -18.90 -15.05
C VAL A 692 7.48 -19.41 -15.78
N PRO A 693 8.36 -18.53 -16.30
CA PRO A 693 9.63 -18.92 -16.92
C PRO A 693 10.50 -19.79 -16.00
N THR A 694 11.46 -20.52 -16.57
CA THR A 694 12.37 -21.36 -15.78
C THR A 694 13.18 -20.52 -14.79
N THR A 695 12.99 -20.77 -13.50
CA THR A 695 13.66 -20.07 -12.38
C THR A 695 14.98 -20.69 -11.94
N TYR A 696 15.59 -21.51 -12.81
CA TYR A 696 16.76 -22.30 -12.45
C TYR A 696 17.98 -21.42 -12.12
N GLY A 697 18.61 -21.66 -10.96
CA GLY A 697 19.81 -20.94 -10.52
C GLY A 697 19.53 -19.60 -9.81
N ARG A 698 18.26 -19.23 -9.64
CA ARG A 698 17.83 -18.00 -8.96
C ARG A 698 17.32 -18.28 -7.54
N THR A 699 17.44 -17.28 -6.66
CA THR A 699 16.94 -17.27 -5.29
C THR A 699 15.81 -16.27 -5.20
N TYR A 700 14.61 -16.76 -4.87
CA TYR A 700 13.43 -15.93 -4.62
C TYR A 700 13.06 -15.88 -3.15
N THR A 701 13.63 -16.73 -2.30
CA THR A 701 13.20 -16.82 -0.90
C THR A 701 14.40 -17.08 0.00
N ASN A 702 14.57 -16.24 1.01
CA ASN A 702 15.51 -16.41 2.11
C ASN A 702 14.76 -16.24 3.44
N VAL A 703 14.45 -17.38 4.07
CA VAL A 703 13.69 -17.45 5.33
C VAL A 703 14.52 -18.12 6.40
N ALA A 704 14.65 -17.48 7.57
CA ALA A 704 15.25 -18.04 8.76
C ALA A 704 14.19 -18.45 9.78
N LEU A 705 14.19 -19.73 10.20
CA LEU A 705 13.32 -20.26 11.25
C LEU A 705 14.15 -20.52 12.51
N ASN A 706 13.95 -19.74 13.57
CA ASN A 706 14.80 -19.79 14.77
C ASN A 706 13.96 -19.99 16.05
N ASN A 707 14.37 -20.91 16.94
CA ASN A 707 13.81 -21.02 18.30
C ASN A 707 12.26 -21.09 18.39
N ASN A 708 11.57 -21.59 17.37
CA ASN A 708 10.11 -21.78 17.41
C ASN A 708 9.78 -23.07 18.18
N ASN A 709 8.72 -23.02 19.00
CA ASN A 709 8.20 -24.15 19.76
C ASN A 709 7.00 -24.76 19.02
N PHE A 710 7.07 -26.05 18.70
CA PHE A 710 6.08 -26.81 17.92
C PHE A 710 5.50 -27.95 18.75
#